data_AF-A0A6C0DES9-F1
#
_entry.id   AF-A0A6C0DES9-F1
#
_cell.length_a   1.000
_cell.length_b   1.000
_cell.length_c   1.000
_cell.angle_alpha   90.00
_cell.angle_beta   90.00
_cell.angle_gamma   90.00
#
_symmetry.space_group_name_H-M   'P 1'
#
loop_
_entity.id
_entity.type
_entity.pdbx_description
1 polymer ?
#
loop_
_entity_poly.entity_id
_entity_poly.type
_entity_poly.pdbx_seq_one_letter_code
_entity_poly.pdbx_strand_id
1 'polypeptide(L)'
;MYRPALNQQQQGSVQNVFFSEKNYNTLQLVLLQDFQSRNGAPLSDDQRARLGKTLDHYLRQVYEKQGEKPITTLNKEVLGACAKDFSQYMQRKELVKGSNPVKQVMDDNLFMETSQRFEKISQERNEVKALPPALPDFRISLSEDGPPAAEMFERAKKMREMEALRSQQAAELAKADAGLQGRIQADNVFQAQQEAQNRNTQLALVQRTSAPRPAADMPLAILPDRRELLMGSVGSFDGMTSNSSNGNATIAQPLDFPIRRTDQDLPQNTIIRHEPIISYREIENNLFLYSADRDWLRNNKENRYNFTVNFDPAANSQSFGPTLSSQQKFKNIVRIELIKAILPGEGLQVAVNRNTSENQVVDTDFQDNILNLPFITLRVAELENNNYGTDQFLDRSFGVLQYDDHWISDHAVQSKGFLAMVPKFLKCQKEYYPTPLSTLQKMSIELRRPNGELVSASPDTFDIAGIIAPQTGTTTGTTFPFSLPIQFGTTATQYNVMVPAVNGDPANFYINTSRYFSKFEISTGDRIQISGYTYAPEALNDETHGGTLRAFCNWINRVEGHTVLGSAYSPTTSSIKDGFNDVGYANFLVIPALYQDPSTGSTLPSSFGANLGATLNAFGVSLQSPVRLMNMNKQISLVFRIITREMDSLPQLRPENNY
;
A
#
# COMPACT_ATOMS: atom_id res chain seq x y z
N MET A 1 28.10 -72.57 54.25
CA MET A 1 26.82 -71.90 53.89
C MET A 1 27.11 -70.42 53.69
N TYR A 2 27.02 -69.92 52.46
CA TYR A 2 27.19 -68.50 52.12
C TYR A 2 25.93 -68.06 51.36
N ARG A 3 25.28 -66.97 51.81
CA ARG A 3 24.11 -66.36 51.17
C ARG A 3 24.55 -65.30 50.15
N PRO A 4 23.84 -65.13 49.02
CA PRO A 4 24.26 -64.27 47.91
C PRO A 4 23.85 -62.81 48.10
N ALA A 5 24.63 -61.93 47.45
CA ALA A 5 24.41 -60.49 47.36
C ALA A 5 23.20 -60.15 46.48
N LEU A 6 22.42 -59.16 46.92
CA LEU A 6 21.28 -58.60 46.19
C LEU A 6 21.75 -57.75 45.00
N ASN A 7 21.21 -58.10 43.84
CA ASN A 7 21.45 -57.47 42.55
C ASN A 7 21.06 -55.99 42.49
N GLN A 8 21.86 -55.24 41.74
CA GLN A 8 21.60 -53.91 41.20
C GLN A 8 20.26 -53.87 40.43
N GLN A 9 19.34 -53.00 40.83
CA GLN A 9 18.17 -52.63 40.02
C GLN A 9 17.81 -51.14 40.21
N GLN A 10 17.57 -50.48 39.06
CA GLN A 10 16.90 -49.18 38.82
C GLN A 10 17.71 -47.87 38.95
N GLN A 11 18.55 -47.59 37.95
CA GLN A 11 18.74 -46.21 37.46
C GLN A 11 17.61 -45.93 36.45
N GLY A 12 16.64 -45.09 36.81
CA GLY A 12 15.62 -44.62 35.86
C GLY A 12 16.26 -43.77 34.77
N SER A 13 15.80 -43.90 33.52
CA SER A 13 16.30 -43.10 32.40
C SER A 13 16.21 -41.61 32.72
N VAL A 14 17.23 -40.84 32.33
CA VAL A 14 17.29 -39.38 32.55
C VAL A 14 16.06 -38.69 31.99
N GLN A 15 15.51 -39.22 30.88
CA GLN A 15 14.24 -38.81 30.29
C GLN A 15 13.08 -38.84 31.29
N ASN A 16 12.90 -39.95 32.02
CA ASN A 16 11.78 -40.12 32.94
C ASN A 16 11.88 -39.18 34.13
N VAL A 17 13.09 -38.85 34.57
CA VAL A 17 13.32 -37.89 35.66
C VAL A 17 13.15 -36.45 35.17
N PHE A 18 13.60 -36.14 33.95
CA PHE A 18 13.52 -34.81 33.36
C PHE A 18 12.09 -34.37 33.05
N PHE A 19 11.27 -35.27 32.48
CA PHE A 19 9.84 -35.02 32.21
C PHE A 19 8.93 -35.34 33.42
N SER A 20 9.50 -35.62 34.60
CA SER A 20 8.70 -35.87 35.79
C SER A 20 7.93 -34.61 36.23
N GLU A 21 6.72 -34.81 36.73
CA GLU A 21 5.89 -33.73 37.28
C GLU A 21 6.60 -32.99 38.41
N LYS A 22 7.41 -33.71 39.21
CA LYS A 22 8.23 -33.13 40.28
C LYS A 22 9.29 -32.16 39.72
N ASN A 23 9.97 -32.51 38.63
CA ASN A 23 10.94 -31.63 37.99
C ASN A 23 10.25 -30.42 37.36
N TYR A 24 9.13 -30.64 36.66
CA TYR A 24 8.32 -29.58 36.07
C TYR A 24 7.90 -28.53 37.11
N ASN A 25 7.32 -28.97 38.23
CA ASN A 25 6.86 -28.09 39.30
C ASN A 25 8.02 -27.31 39.94
N THR A 26 9.20 -27.94 40.05
CA THR A 26 10.40 -27.27 40.57
C THR A 26 10.86 -26.15 39.63
N LEU A 27 10.92 -26.43 38.32
CA LEU A 27 11.30 -25.43 37.31
C LEU A 27 10.30 -24.28 37.23
N GLN A 28 9.01 -24.58 37.29
CA GLN A 28 7.95 -23.59 37.30
C GLN A 28 8.04 -22.68 38.53
N LEU A 29 8.26 -23.25 39.72
CA LEU A 29 8.39 -22.48 40.96
C LEU A 29 9.62 -21.56 40.93
N VAL A 30 10.76 -22.06 40.44
CA VAL A 30 11.98 -21.26 40.29
C VAL A 30 11.76 -20.07 39.33
N LEU A 31 11.11 -20.30 38.18
CA LEU A 31 10.80 -19.22 37.24
C LEU A 31 9.82 -18.20 37.82
N LEU A 32 8.77 -18.66 38.52
CA LEU A 32 7.82 -17.77 39.18
C LEU A 32 8.50 -16.90 40.24
N GLN A 33 9.37 -17.49 41.06
CA GLN A 33 10.12 -16.76 42.08
C GLN A 33 11.10 -15.75 41.46
N ASP A 34 11.83 -16.12 40.40
CA ASP A 34 12.74 -15.22 39.68
C ASP A 34 11.98 -14.01 39.11
N PHE A 35 10.87 -14.23 38.41
CA PHE A 35 10.10 -13.12 37.83
C PHE A 35 9.36 -12.27 38.86
N GLN A 36 8.89 -12.85 39.96
CA GLN A 36 8.31 -12.08 41.06
C GLN A 36 9.36 -11.20 41.74
N SER A 37 10.60 -11.69 41.88
CA SER A 37 11.71 -10.91 42.43
C SER A 37 12.12 -9.74 41.52
N ARG A 38 12.08 -9.92 40.20
CA ARG A 38 12.46 -8.90 39.22
C ARG A 38 11.40 -7.82 39.01
N ASN A 39 10.12 -8.21 39.03
CA ASN A 39 9.02 -7.30 38.73
C ASN A 39 8.42 -6.62 39.97
N GLY A 40 8.79 -7.04 41.19
CA GLY A 40 8.29 -6.47 42.44
C GLY A 40 6.80 -6.72 42.71
N ALA A 41 6.12 -7.51 41.87
CA ALA A 41 4.70 -7.81 41.94
C ALA A 41 4.42 -9.27 41.53
N PRO A 42 3.38 -9.91 42.09
CA PRO A 42 2.98 -11.26 41.69
C PRO A 42 2.50 -11.27 40.24
N LEU A 43 2.90 -12.29 39.47
CA LEU A 43 2.45 -12.51 38.10
C LEU A 43 0.94 -12.79 38.05
N SER A 44 0.24 -12.20 37.08
CA SER A 44 -1.20 -12.44 36.83
C SER A 44 -1.48 -13.86 36.33
N ASP A 45 -2.73 -14.32 36.44
CA ASP A 45 -3.10 -15.69 36.02
C ASP A 45 -2.80 -15.97 34.54
N ASP A 46 -3.04 -15.00 33.66
CA ASP A 46 -2.67 -15.09 32.24
C ASP A 46 -1.15 -15.21 32.01
N GLN A 47 -0.37 -14.48 32.81
CA GLN A 47 1.10 -14.53 32.74
C GLN A 47 1.62 -15.89 33.22
N ARG A 48 1.01 -16.45 34.27
CA ARG A 48 1.33 -17.80 34.78
C ARG A 48 0.98 -18.88 33.77
N ALA A 49 -0.19 -18.79 33.13
CA ALA A 49 -0.61 -19.72 32.08
C ALA A 49 0.33 -19.66 30.86
N ARG A 50 0.76 -18.45 30.46
CA ARG A 50 1.74 -18.29 29.37
C ARG A 50 3.11 -18.86 29.74
N LEU A 51 3.60 -18.59 30.95
CA LEU A 51 4.87 -19.13 31.44
C LEU A 51 4.87 -20.67 31.44
N GLY A 52 3.76 -21.30 31.85
CA GLY A 52 3.61 -22.75 31.79
C GLY A 52 3.70 -23.31 30.36
N LYS A 53 3.03 -22.66 29.39
CA LYS A 53 3.12 -23.05 27.97
C LYS A 53 4.54 -22.90 27.40
N THR A 54 5.23 -21.81 27.76
CA THR A 54 6.63 -21.57 27.36
C THR A 54 7.56 -22.62 27.97
N LEU A 55 7.34 -23.01 29.23
CA LEU A 55 8.11 -24.06 29.91
C LEU A 55 7.93 -25.44 29.25
N ASP A 56 6.70 -25.86 28.94
CA ASP A 56 6.45 -27.13 28.24
C ASP A 56 7.11 -27.18 26.86
N HIS A 57 7.06 -26.06 26.11
CA HIS A 57 7.73 -25.96 24.82
C HIS A 57 9.25 -26.14 24.93
N TYR A 58 9.90 -25.43 25.85
CA TYR A 58 11.35 -25.51 26.01
C TYR A 58 11.83 -26.81 26.66
N LEU A 59 11.02 -27.45 27.51
CA LEU A 59 11.34 -28.79 28.03
C LEU A 59 11.51 -29.80 26.89
N ARG A 60 10.56 -29.82 25.93
CA ARG A 60 10.65 -30.72 24.77
C ARG A 60 11.79 -30.35 23.84
N GLN A 61 11.93 -29.07 23.53
CA GLN A 61 12.93 -28.58 22.57
C GLN A 61 14.37 -28.77 23.07
N VAL A 62 14.63 -28.52 24.36
CA VAL A 62 15.97 -28.70 24.95
C VAL A 62 16.34 -30.18 24.97
N TYR A 63 15.40 -31.06 25.33
CA TYR A 63 15.65 -32.50 25.30
C TYR A 63 15.92 -33.03 23.89
N GLU A 64 15.13 -32.59 22.89
CA GLU A 64 15.32 -32.96 21.49
C GLU A 64 16.71 -32.55 20.96
N LYS A 65 17.22 -31.39 21.37
CA LYS A 65 18.52 -30.88 20.92
C LYS A 65 19.72 -31.44 21.70
N GLN A 66 19.54 -31.74 22.98
CA GLN A 66 20.66 -32.07 23.88
C GLN A 66 20.76 -33.55 24.26
N GLY A 67 19.69 -34.33 24.08
CA GLY A 67 19.65 -35.75 24.40
C GLY A 67 19.88 -36.05 25.89
N GLU A 68 20.51 -37.18 26.19
CA GLU A 68 20.75 -37.68 27.55
C GLU A 68 21.93 -37.00 28.27
N LYS A 69 21.83 -35.68 28.47
CA LYS A 69 22.76 -34.95 29.34
C LYS A 69 22.31 -34.99 30.81
N PRO A 70 23.22 -34.72 31.77
CA PRO A 70 22.85 -34.61 33.18
C PRO A 70 21.68 -33.63 33.38
N ILE A 71 20.71 -34.02 34.22
CA ILE A 71 19.49 -33.25 34.48
C ILE A 71 19.77 -31.81 34.91
N THR A 72 20.86 -31.56 35.63
CA THR A 72 21.30 -30.23 36.06
C THR A 72 21.63 -29.31 34.89
N THR A 73 22.24 -29.85 33.84
CA THR A 73 22.59 -29.11 32.61
C THR A 73 21.33 -28.79 31.80
N LEU A 74 20.45 -29.77 31.62
CA LEU A 74 19.18 -29.60 30.90
C LEU A 74 18.27 -28.59 31.60
N ASN A 75 18.10 -28.71 32.92
CA ASN A 75 17.30 -27.78 33.71
C ASN A 75 17.85 -26.34 33.62
N LYS A 76 19.17 -26.16 33.66
CA LYS A 76 19.81 -24.83 33.55
C LYS A 76 19.50 -24.18 32.20
N GLU A 77 19.52 -24.95 31.12
CA GLU A 77 19.23 -24.44 29.78
C GLU A 77 17.74 -24.14 29.57
N VAL A 78 16.84 -25.01 30.06
CA VAL A 78 15.39 -24.75 30.03
C VAL A 78 15.06 -23.47 30.77
N LEU A 79 15.63 -23.27 31.97
CA LEU A 79 15.45 -22.03 32.74
C LEU A 79 15.97 -20.81 31.97
N GLY A 80 17.15 -20.92 31.36
CA GLY A 80 17.74 -19.81 30.59
C GLY A 80 16.93 -19.44 29.34
N ALA A 81 16.47 -20.43 28.58
CA ALA A 81 15.68 -20.22 27.37
C ALA A 81 14.28 -19.68 27.69
N CYS A 82 13.61 -20.28 28.68
CA CYS A 82 12.28 -19.85 29.13
C CYS A 82 12.31 -18.44 29.72
N ALA A 83 13.31 -18.12 30.55
CA ALA A 83 13.45 -16.79 31.12
C ALA A 83 13.69 -15.70 30.05
N LYS A 84 14.48 -16.00 29.02
CA LYS A 84 14.73 -15.07 27.90
C LYS A 84 13.46 -14.79 27.09
N ASP A 85 12.74 -15.83 26.69
CA ASP A 85 11.51 -15.68 25.89
C ASP A 85 10.40 -14.96 26.67
N PHE A 86 10.20 -15.34 27.94
CA PHE A 86 9.19 -14.71 28.78
C PHE A 86 9.52 -13.24 29.10
N SER A 87 10.81 -12.89 29.27
CA SER A 87 11.23 -11.49 29.43
C SER A 87 10.93 -10.65 28.19
N GLN A 88 11.16 -11.19 26.98
CA GLN A 88 10.80 -10.49 25.74
C GLN A 88 9.29 -10.32 25.59
N TYR A 89 8.50 -11.32 26.00
CA TYR A 89 7.04 -11.21 26.04
C TYR A 89 6.58 -10.07 26.97
N MET A 90 7.16 -9.97 28.17
CA MET A 90 6.85 -8.91 29.12
C MET A 90 7.24 -7.52 28.58
N GLN A 91 8.41 -7.39 27.95
CA GLN A 91 8.84 -6.13 27.32
C GLN A 91 7.92 -5.70 26.18
N ARG A 92 7.49 -6.64 25.32
CA ARG A 92 6.52 -6.36 24.25
C ARG A 92 5.17 -5.89 24.82
N LYS A 93 4.71 -6.52 25.91
CA LYS A 93 3.43 -6.14 26.54
C LYS A 93 3.47 -4.75 27.16
N GLU A 94 4.58 -4.35 27.78
CA GLU A 94 4.75 -2.99 28.31
C GLU A 94 4.88 -1.94 27.20
N LEU A 95 5.53 -2.25 26.07
CA LEU A 95 5.56 -1.36 24.90
C LEU A 95 4.18 -1.15 24.25
N VAL A 96 3.29 -2.16 24.36
CA VAL A 96 1.93 -2.12 23.78
C VAL A 96 0.91 -1.50 24.75
N LYS A 97 1.17 -1.49 26.06
CA LYS A 97 0.27 -0.91 27.08
C LYS A 97 0.03 0.60 26.93
N GLY A 98 0.87 1.31 26.16
CA GLY A 98 0.73 2.74 25.86
C GLY A 98 0.58 3.07 24.38
N SER A 99 0.48 2.07 23.48
CA SER A 99 0.43 2.30 22.04
C SER A 99 -0.79 1.64 21.40
N ASN A 100 -1.75 2.45 20.97
CA ASN A 100 -2.72 2.02 19.98
C ASN A 100 -1.96 1.72 18.67
N PRO A 101 -2.03 0.50 18.12
CA PRO A 101 -1.18 0.08 16.99
C PRO A 101 -1.51 0.77 15.65
N VAL A 102 -2.43 1.74 15.63
CA VAL A 102 -2.86 2.45 14.41
C VAL A 102 -2.24 3.86 14.30
N LYS A 103 -1.59 4.39 15.34
CA LYS A 103 -1.26 5.84 15.42
C LYS A 103 0.21 6.24 15.33
N GLN A 104 1.15 5.33 15.03
CA GLN A 104 2.58 5.66 15.15
C GLN A 104 3.44 5.48 13.90
N VAL A 105 2.85 5.47 12.70
CA VAL A 105 3.62 5.60 11.44
C VAL A 105 2.94 6.54 10.43
N MET A 106 1.99 7.37 10.84
CA MET A 106 1.32 8.29 9.90
C MET A 106 1.30 9.71 10.44
N ASP A 107 1.90 10.61 9.69
CA ASP A 107 1.77 12.06 9.85
C ASP A 107 0.29 12.44 9.82
N ASP A 108 -0.27 12.80 10.97
CA ASP A 108 -1.66 13.29 11.12
C ASP A 108 -1.94 14.56 10.28
N ASN A 109 -0.91 15.19 9.71
CA ASN A 109 -1.04 16.32 8.80
C ASN A 109 -1.29 15.92 7.33
N LEU A 110 -1.11 14.66 6.96
CA LEU A 110 -1.16 14.22 5.56
C LEU A 110 -2.56 13.82 5.08
N PHE A 111 -3.48 13.48 6.00
CA PHE A 111 -4.84 13.00 5.68
C PHE A 111 -5.98 13.89 6.18
N MET A 112 -5.71 15.11 6.66
CA MET A 112 -6.76 16.07 6.97
C MET A 112 -7.41 16.55 5.64
N GLU A 113 -8.73 16.41 5.51
CA GLU A 113 -9.49 16.93 4.36
C GLU A 113 -9.18 18.42 4.13
N THR A 114 -9.07 18.83 2.87
CA THR A 114 -8.69 20.20 2.47
C THR A 114 -9.59 21.27 3.11
N SER A 115 -10.87 20.95 3.32
CA SER A 115 -11.87 21.74 4.03
C SER A 115 -11.51 21.93 5.50
N GLN A 116 -11.19 20.85 6.22
CA GLN A 116 -10.78 20.90 7.63
C GLN A 116 -9.42 21.58 7.80
N ARG A 117 -8.52 21.42 6.82
CA ARG A 117 -7.22 22.12 6.79
C ARG A 117 -7.41 23.62 6.61
N PHE A 118 -8.33 24.05 5.74
CA PHE A 118 -8.64 25.46 5.54
C PHE A 118 -9.34 26.09 6.74
N GLU A 119 -10.23 25.35 7.40
CA GLU A 119 -10.93 25.79 8.61
C GLU A 119 -9.96 25.94 9.80
N LYS A 120 -9.04 24.98 9.97
CA LYS A 120 -7.98 25.06 10.98
C LYS A 120 -7.01 26.21 10.73
N ILE A 121 -6.58 26.41 9.48
CA ILE A 121 -5.69 27.54 9.10
C ILE A 121 -6.42 28.88 9.26
N SER A 122 -7.74 28.94 9.02
CA SER A 122 -8.53 30.15 9.24
C SER A 122 -8.77 30.43 10.73
N GLN A 123 -8.93 29.39 11.56
CA GLN A 123 -8.96 29.52 13.02
C GLN A 123 -7.62 29.98 13.58
N GLU A 124 -6.50 29.36 13.18
CA GLU A 124 -5.14 29.77 13.62
C GLU A 124 -4.81 31.20 13.21
N ARG A 125 -5.28 31.68 12.05
CA ARG A 125 -5.11 33.08 11.64
C ARG A 125 -5.99 34.06 12.44
N ASN A 126 -7.13 33.60 12.97
CA ASN A 126 -8.03 34.44 13.77
C ASN A 126 -7.67 34.46 15.26
N GLU A 127 -6.98 33.44 15.79
CA GLU A 127 -6.54 33.39 17.19
C GLU A 127 -5.39 34.37 17.54
N VAL A 128 -4.83 35.08 16.55
CA VAL A 128 -3.81 36.13 16.78
C VAL A 128 -4.40 37.46 17.28
N LYS A 129 -5.72 37.56 17.49
CA LYS A 129 -6.28 38.64 18.32
C LYS A 129 -6.16 38.27 19.80
N ALA A 130 -4.96 38.44 20.34
CA ALA A 130 -4.70 38.39 21.77
C ALA A 130 -5.72 39.27 22.53
N LEU A 131 -6.54 38.64 23.37
CA LEU A 131 -7.27 39.36 24.41
C LEU A 131 -6.25 40.10 25.28
N PRO A 132 -6.44 41.39 25.58
CA PRO A 132 -5.53 42.12 26.46
C PRO A 132 -5.50 41.42 27.83
N PRO A 133 -4.33 41.35 28.49
CA PRO A 133 -4.21 40.70 29.79
C PRO A 133 -5.16 41.36 30.80
N ALA A 134 -5.82 40.55 31.62
CA ALA A 134 -6.66 41.04 32.70
C ALA A 134 -5.84 41.92 33.65
N LEU A 135 -6.42 43.06 34.05
CA LEU A 135 -5.82 44.00 34.99
C LEU A 135 -5.41 43.27 36.28
N PRO A 136 -4.20 43.50 36.82
CA PRO A 136 -3.77 42.89 38.07
C PRO A 136 -4.68 43.36 39.22
N ASP A 137 -5.20 42.39 39.97
CA ASP A 137 -6.02 42.64 41.15
C ASP A 137 -5.13 43.11 42.32
N PHE A 138 -5.35 44.33 42.81
CA PHE A 138 -4.61 44.96 43.91
C PHE A 138 -5.23 44.71 45.28
N ARG A 139 -6.19 43.79 45.40
CA ARG A 139 -6.73 43.40 46.70
C ARG A 139 -5.74 42.52 47.45
N ILE A 140 -4.99 43.15 48.37
CA ILE A 140 -4.21 42.47 49.40
C ILE A 140 -5.18 41.67 50.27
N SER A 141 -5.17 40.35 50.16
CA SER A 141 -5.84 39.45 51.08
C SER A 141 -5.16 39.52 52.46
N LEU A 142 -5.82 40.19 53.41
CA LEU A 142 -5.49 40.20 54.84
C LEU A 142 -5.91 38.88 55.51
N SER A 143 -5.38 37.76 55.02
CA SER A 143 -5.48 36.46 55.68
C SER A 143 -4.07 35.93 55.93
N GLU A 144 -3.67 36.01 57.19
CA GLU A 144 -2.40 35.59 57.74
C GLU A 144 -2.35 34.06 57.84
N ASP A 145 -1.90 33.42 56.75
CA ASP A 145 -1.19 32.13 56.74
C ASP A 145 -0.85 31.75 55.28
N GLY A 146 0.19 32.40 54.76
CA GLY A 146 0.81 32.08 53.47
C GLY A 146 2.15 31.39 53.65
N PRO A 147 2.62 30.58 52.68
CA PRO A 147 3.91 29.89 52.79
C PRO A 147 5.06 30.91 52.98
N PRO A 148 6.12 30.54 53.72
CA PRO A 148 7.20 31.44 54.12
C PRO A 148 7.77 32.23 52.92
N ALA A 149 8.06 33.52 53.11
CA ALA A 149 8.51 34.42 52.04
C ALA A 149 9.73 33.92 51.24
N ALA A 150 10.58 33.09 51.85
CA ALA A 150 11.70 32.43 51.18
C ALA A 150 11.26 31.44 50.08
N GLU A 151 10.17 30.70 50.32
CA GLU A 151 9.64 29.70 49.38
C GLU A 151 8.94 30.36 48.19
N MET A 152 8.23 31.48 48.44
CA MET A 152 7.68 32.30 47.35
C MET A 152 8.77 32.93 46.50
N PHE A 153 9.89 33.35 47.10
CA PHE A 153 11.02 33.90 46.37
C PHE A 153 11.72 32.84 45.50
N GLU A 154 11.93 31.62 46.00
CA GLU A 154 12.47 30.53 45.19
C GLU A 154 11.54 30.14 44.04
N ARG A 155 10.23 30.09 44.28
CA ARG A 155 9.24 29.77 43.25
C ARG A 155 9.17 30.86 42.19
N ALA A 156 9.25 32.13 42.59
CA ALA A 156 9.31 33.27 41.68
C ALA A 156 10.62 33.31 40.88
N LYS A 157 11.76 33.02 41.51
CA LYS A 157 13.06 32.92 40.83
C LYS A 157 13.06 31.78 39.79
N LYS A 158 12.52 30.62 40.15
CA LYS A 158 12.42 29.45 39.27
C LYS A 158 11.46 29.69 38.09
N MET A 159 10.34 30.40 38.31
CA MET A 159 9.47 30.82 37.20
C MET A 159 10.18 31.78 36.24
N ARG A 160 10.93 32.76 36.77
CA ARG A 160 11.65 33.73 35.94
C ARG A 160 12.76 33.08 35.11
N GLU A 161 13.48 32.10 35.67
CA GLU A 161 14.47 31.31 34.94
C GLU A 161 13.83 30.42 33.86
N MET A 162 12.68 29.80 34.15
CA MET A 162 11.95 28.96 33.20
C MET A 162 11.35 29.78 32.04
N GLU A 163 10.87 30.99 32.32
CA GLU A 163 10.34 31.92 31.31
C GLU A 163 11.45 32.47 30.42
N ALA A 164 12.63 32.78 30.97
CA ALA A 164 13.81 33.18 30.19
C ALA A 164 14.29 32.07 29.24
N LEU A 165 14.29 30.81 29.69
CA LEU A 165 14.63 29.65 28.86
C LEU A 165 13.61 29.44 27.73
N ARG A 166 12.32 29.66 28.00
CA ARG A 166 11.26 29.58 26.98
C ARG A 166 11.36 30.71 25.96
N SER A 167 11.75 31.92 26.38
CA SER A 167 11.95 33.05 25.45
C SER A 167 13.18 32.85 24.57
N GLN A 168 14.24 32.21 25.07
CA GLN A 168 15.42 31.84 24.28
C GLN A 168 15.09 30.79 23.22
N GLN A 169 14.35 29.72 23.57
CA GLN A 169 13.92 28.71 22.60
C GLN A 169 12.99 29.28 21.51
N ALA A 170 12.10 30.22 21.86
CA ALA A 170 11.25 30.89 20.89
C ALA A 170 12.04 31.76 19.91
N ALA A 171 13.12 32.42 20.36
CA ALA A 171 13.99 33.23 19.51
C ALA A 171 14.86 32.38 18.56
N GLU A 172 15.27 31.18 18.98
CA GLU A 172 15.98 30.23 18.12
C GLU A 172 15.07 29.60 17.07
N LEU A 173 13.82 29.28 17.42
CA LEU A 173 12.82 28.78 16.45
C LEU A 173 12.50 29.82 15.37
N ALA A 174 12.38 31.10 15.73
CA ALA A 174 12.11 32.18 14.78
C ALA A 174 13.28 32.41 13.80
N LYS A 175 14.53 32.20 14.22
CA LYS A 175 15.71 32.25 13.33
C LYS A 175 15.79 31.04 12.40
N ALA A 176 15.38 29.86 12.86
CA ALA A 176 15.34 28.66 12.02
C ALA A 176 14.26 28.75 10.92
N ASP A 177 13.12 29.35 11.23
CA ASP A 177 12.00 29.50 10.29
C ASP A 177 12.29 30.53 9.18
N ALA A 178 12.98 31.63 9.51
CA ALA A 178 13.44 32.60 8.52
C ALA A 178 14.43 32.00 7.50
N GLY A 179 15.28 31.06 7.92
CA GLY A 179 16.20 30.33 7.04
C GLY A 179 15.50 29.33 6.11
N LEU A 180 14.43 28.69 6.59
CA LEU A 180 13.59 27.77 5.82
C LEU A 180 12.76 28.50 4.76
N GLN A 181 12.14 29.65 5.10
CA GLN A 181 11.42 30.44 4.11
C GLN A 181 12.32 31.02 3.02
N GLY A 182 13.57 31.40 3.35
CA GLY A 182 14.55 31.83 2.36
C GLY A 182 14.92 30.74 1.35
N ARG A 183 15.03 29.48 1.79
CA ARG A 183 15.27 28.32 0.91
C ARG A 183 14.06 28.01 0.03
N ILE A 184 12.85 28.06 0.59
CA ILE A 184 11.61 27.81 -0.15
C ILE A 184 11.40 28.89 -1.24
N GLN A 185 11.73 30.15 -0.97
CA GLN A 185 11.65 31.20 -1.99
C GLN A 185 12.72 31.03 -3.07
N ALA A 186 13.95 30.62 -2.72
CA ALA A 186 15.01 30.37 -3.68
C ALA A 186 14.69 29.18 -4.61
N ASP A 187 14.14 28.09 -4.07
CA ASP A 187 13.74 26.92 -4.87
C ASP A 187 12.57 27.25 -5.80
N ASN A 188 11.58 28.03 -5.35
CA ASN A 188 10.48 28.49 -6.20
C ASN A 188 10.97 29.38 -7.35
N VAL A 189 11.95 30.27 -7.11
CA VAL A 189 12.54 31.11 -8.17
C VAL A 189 13.34 30.28 -9.17
N PHE A 190 14.10 29.29 -8.70
CA PHE A 190 14.86 28.39 -9.56
C PHE A 190 13.93 27.54 -10.45
N GLN A 191 12.86 26.99 -9.87
CA GLN A 191 11.89 26.18 -10.60
C GLN A 191 11.12 27.01 -11.64
N ALA A 192 10.71 28.23 -11.29
CA ALA A 192 10.06 29.15 -12.23
C ALA A 192 10.99 29.55 -13.39
N GLN A 193 12.27 29.77 -13.12
CA GLN A 193 13.26 30.10 -14.14
C GLN A 193 13.55 28.93 -15.07
N GLN A 194 13.59 27.70 -14.54
CA GLN A 194 13.77 26.49 -15.33
C GLN A 194 12.55 26.19 -16.21
N GLU A 195 11.33 26.40 -15.70
CA GLU A 195 10.10 26.29 -16.50
C GLU A 195 10.01 27.35 -17.61
N ALA A 196 10.47 28.57 -17.36
CA ALA A 196 10.52 29.62 -18.37
C ALA A 196 11.52 29.28 -19.48
N GLN A 197 12.69 28.73 -19.14
CA GLN A 197 13.67 28.25 -20.12
C GLN A 197 13.14 27.06 -20.93
N ASN A 198 12.45 26.12 -20.29
CA ASN A 198 11.84 24.98 -20.97
C ASN A 198 10.72 25.42 -21.92
N ARG A 199 9.87 26.38 -21.53
CA ARG A 199 8.85 26.98 -22.40
C ARG A 199 9.45 27.69 -23.60
N ASN A 200 10.49 28.49 -23.41
CA ASN A 200 11.19 29.15 -24.51
C ASN A 200 11.84 28.15 -25.47
N THR A 201 12.39 27.05 -24.95
CA THR A 201 12.98 25.98 -25.77
C THR A 201 11.92 25.24 -26.59
N GLN A 202 10.74 24.99 -26.00
CA GLN A 202 9.62 24.38 -26.72
C GLN A 202 9.05 25.31 -27.81
N LEU A 203 8.91 26.60 -27.53
CA LEU A 203 8.48 27.60 -28.53
C LEU A 203 9.47 27.70 -29.70
N ALA A 204 10.77 27.64 -29.42
CA ALA A 204 11.81 27.63 -30.45
C ALA A 204 11.79 26.35 -31.32
N LEU A 205 11.44 25.19 -30.74
CA LEU A 205 11.28 23.95 -31.49
C LEU A 205 10.03 23.98 -32.38
N VAL A 206 8.92 24.52 -31.87
CA VAL A 206 7.66 24.64 -32.63
C VAL A 206 7.82 25.58 -33.81
N GLN A 207 8.52 26.72 -33.63
CA GLN A 207 8.86 27.62 -34.74
C GLN A 207 9.76 26.98 -35.81
N ARG A 208 10.65 26.05 -35.42
CA ARG A 208 11.47 25.28 -36.39
C ARG A 208 10.67 24.24 -37.15
N THR A 209 9.56 23.74 -36.60
CA THR A 209 8.69 22.77 -37.28
C THR A 209 7.66 23.41 -38.21
N SER A 210 7.37 24.71 -38.08
CA SER A 210 6.36 25.41 -38.89
C SER A 210 6.92 26.21 -40.08
N ALA A 211 8.24 26.17 -40.34
CA ALA A 211 8.84 26.83 -41.49
C ALA A 211 9.04 25.84 -42.67
N PRO A 212 8.52 26.13 -43.88
CA PRO A 212 8.78 25.30 -45.06
C PRO A 212 10.26 25.42 -45.48
N ARG A 213 10.91 24.27 -45.67
CA ARG A 213 12.31 24.16 -46.15
C ARG A 213 12.40 24.52 -47.65
N PRO A 214 13.21 25.50 -48.08
CA PRO A 214 13.68 25.54 -49.45
C PRO A 214 14.92 24.64 -49.61
N ALA A 215 14.92 23.86 -50.68
CA ALA A 215 16.08 23.09 -51.14
C ALA A 215 17.07 24.00 -51.87
N ALA A 216 18.33 24.03 -51.42
CA ALA A 216 19.51 24.36 -52.23
C ALA A 216 20.79 24.00 -51.46
N ASP A 217 21.69 23.25 -52.12
CA ASP A 217 23.08 23.06 -51.73
C ASP A 217 23.82 24.40 -51.67
N MET A 218 24.44 24.70 -50.52
CA MET A 218 25.42 25.78 -50.36
C MET A 218 26.57 25.28 -49.46
N PRO A 219 27.83 25.53 -49.83
CA PRO A 219 28.99 25.08 -49.05
C PRO A 219 29.10 25.84 -47.72
N LEU A 220 29.54 25.14 -46.67
CA LEU A 220 29.73 25.67 -45.31
C LEU A 220 30.67 26.90 -45.32
N ALA A 221 30.10 28.08 -45.11
CA ALA A 221 30.84 29.28 -44.75
C ALA A 221 31.19 29.23 -43.27
N ILE A 222 32.48 29.06 -42.95
CA ILE A 222 33.04 29.21 -41.61
C ILE A 222 32.93 30.69 -41.24
N LEU A 223 32.08 31.00 -40.27
CA LEU A 223 32.00 32.34 -39.68
C LEU A 223 33.24 32.58 -38.80
N PRO A 224 33.92 33.74 -38.93
CA PRO A 224 35.10 34.04 -38.14
C PRO A 224 34.78 34.22 -36.66
N ASP A 225 35.66 33.65 -35.84
CA ASP A 225 35.63 33.62 -34.38
C ASP A 225 35.57 35.02 -33.76
N ARG A 226 34.65 35.24 -32.80
CA ARG A 226 34.40 36.55 -32.15
C ARG A 226 35.38 36.88 -31.03
N ARG A 227 36.52 36.18 -30.94
CA ARG A 227 37.55 36.41 -29.92
C ARG A 227 38.59 37.48 -30.25
N GLU A 228 38.59 38.06 -31.45
CA GLU A 228 39.55 39.12 -31.84
C GLU A 228 38.99 40.56 -31.77
N LEU A 229 37.75 40.76 -31.31
CA LEU A 229 37.11 42.08 -31.26
C LEU A 229 37.18 42.79 -29.89
N LEU A 230 38.02 42.30 -28.98
CA LEU A 230 38.23 42.91 -27.65
C LEU A 230 39.70 43.01 -27.24
N MET A 231 40.60 43.31 -28.18
CA MET A 231 41.96 43.78 -27.88
C MET A 231 42.36 44.80 -28.94
N GLY A 232 41.94 46.05 -28.73
CA GLY A 232 42.29 47.18 -29.58
C GLY A 232 42.34 48.48 -28.79
N SER A 233 43.56 48.86 -28.41
CA SER A 233 44.03 50.24 -28.22
C SER A 233 43.38 51.10 -27.11
N VAL A 234 44.02 51.12 -25.95
CA VAL A 234 44.13 52.36 -25.16
C VAL A 234 45.62 52.69 -25.02
N GLY A 235 45.96 53.89 -25.47
CA GLY A 235 47.30 54.37 -25.77
C GLY A 235 48.29 54.46 -24.61
N SER A 236 49.56 54.33 -24.99
CA SER A 236 50.74 54.83 -24.28
C SER A 236 50.80 56.36 -24.43
N PHE A 237 50.98 57.09 -23.32
CA PHE A 237 51.72 58.35 -23.31
C PHE A 237 52.29 58.67 -21.92
N ASP A 238 53.62 58.50 -21.87
CA ASP A 238 54.69 59.22 -21.16
C ASP A 238 54.36 60.28 -20.07
N GLY A 239 55.16 60.25 -18.99
CA GLY A 239 55.05 61.14 -17.84
C GLY A 239 56.13 60.96 -16.77
N MET A 240 57.40 61.01 -17.17
CA MET A 240 58.52 61.67 -16.45
C MET A 240 58.99 61.23 -15.04
N THR A 241 60.32 60.98 -15.01
CA THR A 241 61.31 61.37 -13.96
C THR A 241 61.32 60.56 -12.64
N SER A 242 62.43 60.13 -12.05
CA SER A 242 63.86 60.47 -12.18
C SER A 242 64.71 59.45 -11.40
N ASN A 243 65.98 59.30 -11.82
CA ASN A 243 67.19 59.07 -11.00
C ASN A 243 67.21 57.90 -9.99
N SER A 244 68.25 57.08 -9.82
CA SER A 244 69.67 57.06 -10.24
C SER A 244 70.24 55.79 -9.57
N SER A 245 70.95 54.87 -10.25
CA SER A 245 72.42 54.81 -10.39
C SER A 245 73.18 54.92 -9.05
N ASN A 246 74.29 54.25 -8.75
CA ASN A 246 75.21 53.31 -9.40
C ASN A 246 76.22 52.90 -8.31
N GLY A 247 76.94 51.77 -8.46
CA GLY A 247 78.31 51.68 -7.94
C GLY A 247 78.71 50.43 -7.16
N ASN A 248 79.40 49.53 -7.85
CA ASN A 248 80.23 48.41 -7.38
C ASN A 248 81.25 48.77 -6.28
N ALA A 249 81.63 47.81 -5.42
CA ALA A 249 82.86 46.99 -5.54
C ALA A 249 83.18 46.17 -4.26
N THR A 250 83.23 44.83 -4.41
CA THR A 250 84.15 43.84 -3.79
C THR A 250 84.40 43.83 -2.26
N ILE A 251 84.00 42.74 -1.58
CA ILE A 251 84.87 41.71 -0.91
C ILE A 251 84.04 40.56 -0.28
N ALA A 252 84.41 39.32 -0.66
CA ALA A 252 84.32 37.98 -0.06
C ALA A 252 83.01 37.34 0.51
N GLN A 253 82.60 36.23 -0.16
CA GLN A 253 82.09 34.89 0.30
C GLN A 253 81.06 34.76 1.46
N PRO A 254 80.21 33.71 1.55
CA PRO A 254 80.32 32.37 0.94
C PRO A 254 79.05 31.85 0.24
N LEU A 255 79.18 30.65 -0.32
CA LEU A 255 78.14 29.75 -0.81
C LEU A 255 76.71 30.05 -0.32
N ASP A 256 75.89 30.59 -1.21
CA ASP A 256 74.48 30.24 -1.23
C ASP A 256 74.08 30.03 -2.69
N PHE A 257 73.68 28.79 -2.96
CA PHE A 257 73.10 28.40 -4.22
C PHE A 257 71.96 29.38 -4.55
N PRO A 258 71.83 29.89 -5.79
CA PRO A 258 70.56 30.43 -6.18
C PRO A 258 69.57 29.29 -6.00
N ILE A 259 68.58 29.49 -5.11
CA ILE A 259 67.34 28.74 -5.15
C ILE A 259 66.85 28.95 -6.57
N ARG A 260 67.19 27.99 -7.45
CA ARG A 260 66.38 27.66 -8.60
C ARG A 260 65.01 27.48 -7.99
N ARG A 261 64.13 28.47 -8.15
CA ARG A 261 62.71 28.19 -8.17
C ARG A 261 62.54 27.29 -9.37
N THR A 262 62.73 26.01 -9.12
CA THR A 262 62.03 24.96 -9.81
C THR A 262 60.55 25.27 -9.62
N ASP A 263 60.00 26.11 -10.48
CA ASP A 263 58.70 25.83 -11.08
C ASP A 263 58.92 24.63 -12.04
N GLN A 264 59.48 23.55 -11.50
CA GLN A 264 59.10 22.22 -11.92
C GLN A 264 57.79 22.04 -11.19
N ASP A 265 56.71 22.40 -11.87
CA ASP A 265 55.44 21.74 -11.65
C ASP A 265 55.74 20.25 -11.78
N LEU A 266 56.05 19.63 -10.64
CA LEU A 266 56.05 18.18 -10.53
C LEU A 266 54.70 17.76 -11.10
N PRO A 267 54.61 16.67 -11.88
CA PRO A 267 53.32 16.17 -12.35
C PRO A 267 52.34 15.84 -11.19
N GLN A 268 52.82 15.90 -9.95
CA GLN A 268 52.08 15.80 -8.69
C GLN A 268 51.44 17.13 -8.21
N ASN A 269 51.90 18.30 -8.67
CA ASN A 269 51.34 19.62 -8.33
C ASN A 269 50.21 20.06 -9.25
N THR A 270 50.06 19.42 -10.41
CA THR A 270 48.90 19.63 -11.28
C THR A 270 47.75 18.79 -10.74
N ILE A 271 46.78 19.41 -10.05
CA ILE A 271 45.50 18.76 -9.78
C ILE A 271 44.81 18.56 -11.14
N ILE A 272 45.00 17.37 -11.71
CA ILE A 272 44.27 16.95 -12.91
C ILE A 272 42.81 16.73 -12.46
N ARG A 273 41.98 17.76 -12.62
CA ARG A 273 40.53 17.60 -12.50
C ARG A 273 40.09 16.67 -13.62
N HIS A 274 39.71 15.45 -13.27
CA HIS A 274 39.03 14.58 -14.22
C HIS A 274 37.72 15.27 -14.65
N GLU A 275 37.30 15.04 -15.89
CA GLU A 275 35.90 15.25 -16.24
C GLU A 275 35.04 14.52 -15.20
N PRO A 276 33.94 15.14 -14.71
CA PRO A 276 33.11 14.51 -13.69
C PRO A 276 32.71 13.12 -14.17
N ILE A 277 33.28 12.09 -13.54
CA ILE A 277 32.83 10.72 -13.75
C ILE A 277 31.41 10.73 -13.21
N ILE A 278 30.43 10.67 -14.11
CA ILE A 278 29.04 10.56 -13.72
C ILE A 278 28.88 9.17 -13.11
N SER A 279 29.00 9.12 -11.78
CA SER A 279 28.62 7.94 -11.01
C SER A 279 27.11 7.82 -11.09
N TYR A 280 26.63 6.60 -11.26
CA TYR A 280 25.22 6.32 -11.26
C TYR A 280 24.93 5.39 -10.09
N ARG A 281 23.85 5.70 -9.37
CA ARG A 281 23.32 4.85 -8.30
C ARG A 281 22.05 4.16 -8.78
N GLU A 282 21.95 2.88 -8.47
CA GLU A 282 20.72 2.11 -8.67
C GLU A 282 19.80 2.27 -7.46
N ILE A 283 18.53 2.55 -7.72
CA ILE A 283 17.47 2.68 -6.72
C ILE A 283 16.41 1.63 -7.01
N GLU A 284 16.04 0.87 -5.98
CA GLU A 284 15.00 -0.15 -6.06
C GLU A 284 13.64 0.43 -5.65
N ASN A 285 12.64 0.27 -6.51
CA ASN A 285 11.28 0.66 -6.25
C ASN A 285 10.37 -0.57 -6.35
N ASN A 286 9.45 -0.75 -5.40
CA ASN A 286 8.46 -1.83 -5.46
C ASN A 286 7.19 -1.31 -6.14
N LEU A 287 6.78 -1.99 -7.20
CA LEU A 287 5.55 -1.72 -7.93
C LEU A 287 4.52 -2.81 -7.64
N PHE A 288 3.38 -2.40 -7.08
CA PHE A 288 2.22 -3.25 -6.87
C PHE A 288 1.21 -2.97 -7.98
N LEU A 289 0.75 -4.03 -8.63
CA LEU A 289 -0.28 -3.95 -9.66
C LEU A 289 -1.47 -4.77 -9.24
N TYR A 290 -2.67 -4.22 -9.38
CA TYR A 290 -3.91 -4.96 -9.18
C TYR A 290 -4.67 -5.07 -10.49
N SER A 291 -5.28 -6.24 -10.74
CA SER A 291 -6.16 -6.41 -11.90
C SER A 291 -7.43 -5.53 -11.82
N ALA A 292 -7.78 -5.05 -10.63
CA ALA A 292 -8.89 -4.14 -10.40
C ALA A 292 -8.66 -2.72 -10.95
N ASP A 293 -7.40 -2.32 -11.13
CA ASP A 293 -7.04 -0.94 -11.53
C ASP A 293 -7.29 -0.67 -13.03
N ARG A 294 -7.69 -1.68 -13.80
CA ARG A 294 -8.09 -1.54 -15.20
C ARG A 294 -9.42 -0.78 -15.34
N ASP A 295 -9.69 -0.19 -16.51
CA ASP A 295 -11.00 0.41 -16.82
C ASP A 295 -12.05 -0.69 -17.07
N TRP A 296 -12.61 -1.25 -16.00
CA TRP A 296 -13.54 -2.36 -16.07
C TRP A 296 -14.99 -1.96 -16.37
N LEU A 297 -15.33 -0.69 -16.18
CA LEU A 297 -16.66 -0.16 -16.49
C LEU A 297 -16.88 -0.11 -18.01
N ARG A 298 -15.85 0.32 -18.77
CA ARG A 298 -15.95 0.48 -20.23
C ARG A 298 -15.32 -0.66 -21.01
N ASN A 299 -14.24 -1.26 -20.51
CA ASN A 299 -13.59 -2.38 -21.19
C ASN A 299 -14.22 -3.72 -20.77
N ASN A 300 -14.76 -4.46 -21.75
CA ASN A 300 -15.34 -5.80 -21.57
C ASN A 300 -14.50 -6.94 -22.17
N LYS A 301 -13.34 -6.62 -22.77
CA LYS A 301 -12.48 -7.64 -23.42
C LYS A 301 -11.44 -8.21 -22.46
N GLU A 302 -11.08 -7.43 -21.44
CA GLU A 302 -10.11 -7.82 -20.42
C GLU A 302 -10.78 -8.49 -19.23
N ASN A 303 -10.03 -9.37 -18.56
CA ASN A 303 -10.44 -10.00 -17.31
C ASN A 303 -9.29 -10.02 -16.30
N ARG A 304 -9.53 -10.57 -15.10
CA ARG A 304 -8.49 -10.63 -14.04
C ARG A 304 -7.20 -11.34 -14.44
N TYR A 305 -7.23 -12.29 -15.39
CA TYR A 305 -6.06 -13.05 -15.85
C TYR A 305 -5.44 -12.49 -17.14
N ASN A 306 -6.12 -11.56 -17.81
CA ASN A 306 -5.70 -10.89 -19.04
C ASN A 306 -6.13 -9.41 -19.00
N PHE A 307 -5.24 -8.53 -18.55
CA PHE A 307 -5.54 -7.12 -18.34
C PHE A 307 -4.36 -6.21 -18.66
N THR A 308 -4.67 -4.95 -18.92
CA THR A 308 -3.65 -3.91 -19.14
C THR A 308 -3.76 -2.83 -18.08
N VAL A 309 -2.63 -2.49 -17.46
CA VAL A 309 -2.52 -1.34 -16.56
C VAL A 309 -1.76 -0.22 -17.27
N ASN A 310 -2.32 0.98 -17.25
CA ASN A 310 -1.71 2.18 -17.83
C ASN A 310 -1.05 3.02 -16.72
N PHE A 311 0.21 3.41 -16.92
CA PHE A 311 0.96 4.27 -16.00
C PHE A 311 0.98 5.74 -16.42
N ASP A 312 0.62 6.03 -17.67
CA ASP A 312 0.55 7.40 -18.19
C ASP A 312 -0.80 7.69 -18.89
N PRO A 313 -1.84 8.11 -18.15
CA PRO A 313 -3.16 8.38 -18.73
C PRO A 313 -3.19 9.69 -19.54
N ALA A 314 -2.20 10.58 -19.36
CA ALA A 314 -2.16 11.87 -20.04
C ALA A 314 -1.98 11.74 -21.56
N ALA A 315 -1.42 10.63 -22.04
CA ALA A 315 -1.29 10.34 -23.47
C ALA A 315 -2.55 9.72 -24.10
N ASN A 316 -3.50 9.21 -23.30
CA ASN A 316 -4.59 8.34 -23.79
C ASN A 316 -5.99 8.63 -23.23
N SER A 317 -6.27 9.78 -22.58
CA SER A 317 -7.62 10.04 -22.06
C SER A 317 -8.18 11.45 -22.34
N GLN A 318 -8.94 11.54 -23.43
CA GLN A 318 -10.12 12.42 -23.49
C GLN A 318 -11.27 11.82 -22.66
N SER A 319 -11.06 11.59 -21.35
CA SER A 319 -12.16 11.06 -20.54
C SER A 319 -12.12 11.52 -19.10
N PHE A 320 -13.20 12.19 -18.70
CA PHE A 320 -13.54 12.49 -17.32
C PHE A 320 -13.98 11.20 -16.64
N GLY A 321 -13.08 10.63 -15.83
CA GLY A 321 -13.31 9.46 -14.98
C GLY A 321 -12.05 9.19 -14.15
N PRO A 322 -12.15 8.58 -12.96
CA PRO A 322 -10.99 8.24 -12.14
C PRO A 322 -10.14 7.20 -12.90
N THR A 323 -9.09 7.65 -13.58
CA THR A 323 -8.10 6.74 -14.16
C THR A 323 -7.13 6.35 -13.05
N LEU A 324 -7.26 5.12 -12.56
CA LEU A 324 -6.34 4.52 -11.60
C LEU A 324 -5.00 4.31 -12.33
N SER A 325 -4.08 5.25 -12.16
CA SER A 325 -2.72 5.17 -12.69
C SER A 325 -1.72 5.29 -11.55
N SER A 326 -0.56 4.67 -11.69
CA SER A 326 0.55 4.89 -10.76
C SER A 326 0.87 6.38 -10.71
N GLN A 327 0.84 6.96 -9.52
CA GLN A 327 1.14 8.37 -9.30
C GLN A 327 2.61 8.70 -9.63
N GLN A 328 3.50 7.69 -9.60
CA GLN A 328 4.92 7.84 -9.88
C GLN A 328 5.29 7.28 -11.26
N LYS A 329 5.94 8.13 -12.07
CA LYS A 329 6.54 7.74 -13.35
C LYS A 329 7.98 7.27 -13.11
N PHE A 330 8.25 5.99 -13.39
CA PHE A 330 9.61 5.43 -13.32
C PHE A 330 10.42 5.90 -14.52
N LYS A 331 11.61 6.47 -14.27
CA LYS A 331 12.53 6.94 -15.32
C LYS A 331 13.85 6.17 -15.27
N ASN A 332 14.53 6.05 -16.41
CA ASN A 332 15.85 5.40 -16.52
C ASN A 332 15.88 3.99 -15.91
N ILE A 333 14.90 3.17 -16.26
CA ILE A 333 14.75 1.82 -15.73
C ILE A 333 15.86 0.93 -16.31
N VAL A 334 16.69 0.35 -15.45
CA VAL A 334 17.76 -0.58 -15.83
C VAL A 334 17.35 -2.03 -15.71
N ARG A 335 16.44 -2.35 -14.78
CA ARG A 335 15.99 -3.73 -14.57
C ARG A 335 14.58 -3.76 -14.00
N ILE A 336 13.79 -4.74 -14.44
CA ILE A 336 12.47 -5.04 -13.89
C ILE A 336 12.46 -6.52 -13.51
N GLU A 337 12.09 -6.82 -12.27
CA GLU A 337 12.03 -8.19 -11.72
C GLU A 337 10.62 -8.49 -11.23
N LEU A 338 10.12 -9.70 -11.45
CA LEU A 338 8.93 -10.20 -10.76
C LEU A 338 9.33 -10.81 -9.42
N ILE A 339 8.67 -10.37 -8.35
CA ILE A 339 8.90 -10.87 -7.00
C ILE A 339 7.88 -11.97 -6.67
N LYS A 340 6.59 -11.67 -6.85
CA LYS A 340 5.49 -12.61 -6.55
C LYS A 340 4.21 -12.24 -7.27
N ALA A 341 3.34 -13.23 -7.45
CA ALA A 341 1.96 -13.07 -7.87
C ALA A 341 1.03 -13.62 -6.78
N ILE A 342 -0.05 -12.91 -6.50
CA ILE A 342 -1.08 -13.32 -5.54
C ILE A 342 -2.37 -13.53 -6.33
N LEU A 343 -2.88 -14.76 -6.30
CA LEU A 343 -4.03 -15.20 -7.09
C LEU A 343 -5.16 -15.66 -6.17
N PRO A 344 -6.43 -15.55 -6.59
CA PRO A 344 -7.53 -16.11 -5.82
C PRO A 344 -7.47 -17.65 -5.83
N GLY A 345 -7.67 -18.27 -4.67
CA GLY A 345 -7.82 -19.72 -4.51
C GLY A 345 -9.22 -20.22 -4.88
N GLU A 346 -9.77 -19.74 -6.00
CA GLU A 346 -11.12 -20.07 -6.47
C GLU A 346 -11.13 -21.26 -7.44
N GLY A 347 -12.31 -21.86 -7.65
CA GLY A 347 -12.53 -22.79 -8.75
C GLY A 347 -12.56 -22.06 -10.09
N LEU A 348 -11.80 -22.55 -11.07
CA LEU A 348 -11.73 -22.02 -12.44
C LEU A 348 -12.98 -22.36 -13.26
N GLN A 349 -13.66 -23.45 -12.92
CA GLN A 349 -14.88 -23.93 -13.57
C GLN A 349 -15.74 -24.75 -12.59
N VAL A 350 -17.06 -24.76 -12.80
CA VAL A 350 -17.97 -25.66 -12.08
C VAL A 350 -17.95 -27.04 -12.72
N ALA A 351 -17.50 -28.04 -11.98
CA ALA A 351 -17.67 -29.43 -12.34
C ALA A 351 -19.04 -29.90 -11.85
N VAL A 352 -19.84 -30.50 -12.74
CA VAL A 352 -21.16 -31.02 -12.41
C VAL A 352 -21.08 -32.54 -12.45
N ASN A 353 -21.11 -33.17 -11.28
CA ASN A 353 -21.21 -34.61 -11.17
C ASN A 353 -22.69 -35.01 -11.05
N ARG A 354 -23.17 -35.80 -12.01
CA ARG A 354 -24.52 -36.37 -11.98
C ARG A 354 -24.41 -37.87 -11.87
N ASN A 355 -24.88 -38.41 -10.75
CA ASN A 355 -24.96 -39.85 -10.56
C ASN A 355 -26.39 -40.34 -10.78
N THR A 356 -26.54 -41.41 -11.56
CA THR A 356 -27.83 -42.04 -11.85
C THR A 356 -28.28 -43.02 -10.75
N SER A 357 -27.41 -43.37 -9.79
CA SER A 357 -27.72 -44.36 -8.74
C SER A 357 -28.48 -43.80 -7.54
N GLU A 358 -28.49 -42.48 -7.32
CA GLU A 358 -29.13 -41.83 -6.17
C GLU A 358 -29.96 -40.62 -6.65
N ASN A 359 -31.22 -40.85 -7.06
CA ASN A 359 -32.22 -39.79 -7.28
C ASN A 359 -31.79 -38.55 -8.11
N GLN A 360 -30.91 -38.71 -9.11
CA GLN A 360 -30.36 -37.59 -9.87
C GLN A 360 -29.75 -36.48 -8.99
N VAL A 361 -29.13 -36.85 -7.86
CA VAL A 361 -28.38 -35.90 -7.04
C VAL A 361 -27.28 -35.27 -7.90
N VAL A 362 -27.32 -33.94 -7.99
CA VAL A 362 -26.31 -33.15 -8.68
C VAL A 362 -25.35 -32.62 -7.64
N ASP A 363 -24.09 -33.02 -7.77
CA ASP A 363 -22.99 -32.54 -6.93
C ASP A 363 -22.13 -31.56 -7.75
N THR A 364 -21.83 -30.42 -7.14
CA THR A 364 -20.98 -29.38 -7.72
C THR A 364 -19.82 -28.99 -6.82
N ASP A 365 -19.56 -29.74 -5.75
CA ASP A 365 -18.61 -29.36 -4.69
C ASP A 365 -17.15 -29.54 -5.07
N PHE A 366 -16.87 -30.28 -6.14
CA PHE A 366 -15.52 -30.39 -6.68
C PHE A 366 -14.99 -29.04 -7.17
N GLN A 367 -13.77 -28.69 -6.73
CA GLN A 367 -13.10 -27.44 -7.08
C GLN A 367 -11.87 -27.70 -7.92
N ASP A 368 -11.95 -27.34 -9.19
CA ASP A 368 -10.78 -27.28 -10.07
C ASP A 368 -10.11 -25.92 -9.94
N ASN A 369 -9.01 -25.81 -9.19
CA ASN A 369 -8.34 -24.54 -8.91
C ASN A 369 -6.92 -24.50 -9.53
N ILE A 370 -6.24 -23.37 -9.35
CA ILE A 370 -4.88 -23.14 -9.89
C ILE A 370 -3.86 -24.16 -9.35
N LEU A 371 -4.10 -24.76 -8.18
CA LEU A 371 -3.20 -25.76 -7.58
C LEU A 371 -3.22 -27.11 -8.30
N ASN A 372 -4.24 -27.37 -9.14
CA ASN A 372 -4.24 -28.54 -10.02
C ASN A 372 -3.24 -28.39 -11.19
N LEU A 373 -2.69 -27.19 -11.39
CA LEU A 373 -1.66 -26.92 -12.40
C LEU A 373 -0.26 -27.04 -11.77
N PRO A 374 0.71 -27.70 -12.44
CA PRO A 374 2.08 -27.85 -11.92
C PRO A 374 2.84 -26.51 -11.83
N PHE A 375 2.49 -25.56 -12.70
CA PHE A 375 2.94 -24.18 -12.70
C PHE A 375 1.97 -23.36 -13.56
N ILE A 376 2.11 -22.04 -13.48
CA ILE A 376 1.49 -21.10 -14.41
C ILE A 376 2.57 -20.22 -15.01
N THR A 377 2.34 -19.72 -16.22
CA THR A 377 3.27 -18.80 -16.88
C THR A 377 2.69 -17.39 -16.85
N LEU A 378 3.52 -16.42 -16.48
CA LEU A 378 3.20 -15.01 -16.61
C LEU A 378 3.83 -14.51 -17.90
N ARG A 379 3.03 -13.90 -18.77
CA ARG A 379 3.49 -13.15 -19.93
C ARG A 379 3.21 -11.66 -19.69
N VAL A 380 4.23 -10.84 -19.96
CA VAL A 380 4.09 -9.38 -19.96
C VAL A 380 4.52 -8.91 -21.34
N ALA A 381 3.61 -8.34 -22.13
CA ALA A 381 3.86 -8.07 -23.54
C ALA A 381 5.02 -7.09 -23.78
N GLU A 382 5.19 -6.12 -22.89
CA GLU A 382 6.26 -5.12 -22.95
C GLU A 382 7.60 -5.67 -22.44
N LEU A 383 7.59 -6.78 -21.70
CA LEU A 383 8.76 -7.40 -21.09
C LEU A 383 8.94 -8.80 -21.69
N GLU A 384 9.31 -8.87 -22.96
CA GLU A 384 9.69 -10.16 -23.56
C GLU A 384 11.02 -10.63 -22.95
N ASN A 385 11.03 -11.86 -22.44
CA ASN A 385 12.19 -12.46 -21.76
C ASN A 385 12.85 -13.54 -22.63
N ASN A 386 14.08 -13.90 -22.28
CA ASN A 386 14.91 -14.87 -22.99
C ASN A 386 14.61 -16.31 -22.54
N ASN A 387 13.33 -16.68 -22.41
CA ASN A 387 12.97 -18.06 -22.10
C ASN A 387 13.11 -18.89 -23.38
N TYR A 388 13.72 -20.08 -23.23
CA TYR A 388 13.90 -21.05 -24.31
C TYR A 388 13.36 -22.40 -23.82
N GLY A 389 12.24 -22.82 -24.39
CA GLY A 389 11.59 -24.11 -24.23
C GLY A 389 11.31 -24.73 -25.58
N THR A 390 10.64 -25.89 -25.54
CA THR A 390 10.13 -26.56 -26.74
C THR A 390 8.76 -26.04 -27.18
N ASP A 391 8.19 -25.10 -26.42
CA ASP A 391 6.87 -24.53 -26.63
C ASP A 391 6.96 -23.00 -26.77
N GLN A 392 6.36 -22.49 -27.85
CA GLN A 392 6.29 -21.05 -28.17
C GLN A 392 5.69 -20.20 -27.03
N PHE A 393 4.84 -20.78 -26.19
CA PHE A 393 4.20 -20.06 -25.09
C PHE A 393 5.13 -19.88 -23.91
N LEU A 394 5.99 -20.87 -23.65
CA LEU A 394 7.02 -20.79 -22.63
C LEU A 394 8.12 -19.82 -23.08
N ASP A 395 8.49 -19.84 -24.36
CA ASP A 395 9.49 -18.92 -24.94
C ASP A 395 9.11 -17.44 -24.74
N ARG A 396 7.82 -17.13 -24.93
CA ARG A 396 7.29 -15.76 -24.80
C ARG A 396 6.83 -15.40 -23.40
N SER A 397 6.99 -16.30 -22.42
CA SER A 397 6.65 -16.01 -21.03
C SER A 397 7.71 -15.12 -20.40
N PHE A 398 7.31 -14.23 -19.49
CA PHE A 398 8.23 -13.47 -18.64
C PHE A 398 8.79 -14.35 -17.51
N GLY A 399 7.96 -15.23 -16.96
CA GLY A 399 8.34 -16.12 -15.86
C GLY A 399 7.40 -17.30 -15.65
N VAL A 400 7.94 -18.35 -15.03
CA VAL A 400 7.22 -19.54 -14.59
C VAL A 400 7.01 -19.47 -13.09
N LEU A 401 5.75 -19.52 -12.65
CA LEU A 401 5.35 -19.36 -11.25
C LEU A 401 4.88 -20.69 -10.69
N GLN A 402 5.35 -21.00 -9.48
CA GLN A 402 4.90 -22.15 -8.70
C GLN A 402 4.30 -21.71 -7.38
N TYR A 403 3.44 -22.57 -6.84
CA TYR A 403 2.87 -22.40 -5.52
C TYR A 403 3.97 -22.27 -4.45
N ASP A 404 3.78 -21.29 -3.56
CA ASP A 404 4.64 -21.01 -2.42
C ASP A 404 3.85 -21.15 -1.11
N ASP A 405 2.79 -20.36 -0.95
CA ASP A 405 2.01 -20.27 0.28
C ASP A 405 0.54 -19.90 -0.01
N HIS A 406 -0.30 -19.97 1.02
CA HIS A 406 -1.71 -19.59 0.94
C HIS A 406 -2.21 -18.84 2.18
N TRP A 407 -3.22 -17.99 1.97
CA TRP A 407 -3.95 -17.32 3.04
C TRP A 407 -5.40 -17.76 2.97
N ILE A 408 -5.87 -18.45 4.00
CA ILE A 408 -7.26 -18.87 4.13
C ILE A 408 -7.92 -18.04 5.21
N SER A 409 -9.08 -17.46 4.89
CA SER A 409 -9.85 -16.67 5.88
C SER A 409 -10.87 -17.50 6.66
N ASP A 410 -11.41 -18.55 6.04
CA ASP A 410 -12.39 -19.45 6.64
C ASP A 410 -12.32 -20.81 5.93
N HIS A 411 -12.29 -21.90 6.69
CA HIS A 411 -12.24 -23.27 6.17
C HIS A 411 -13.62 -23.85 5.84
N ALA A 412 -14.71 -23.22 6.30
CA ALA A 412 -16.06 -23.72 6.11
C ALA A 412 -16.72 -23.29 4.80
N VAL A 413 -16.20 -22.24 4.14
CA VAL A 413 -16.80 -21.64 2.94
C VAL A 413 -16.00 -22.00 1.69
N GLN A 414 -16.70 -22.41 0.63
CA GLN A 414 -16.15 -23.02 -0.58
C GLN A 414 -15.16 -22.16 -1.39
N SER A 415 -14.89 -20.86 -1.13
CA SER A 415 -13.91 -20.15 -1.98
C SER A 415 -13.23 -18.92 -1.37
N LYS A 416 -12.62 -19.03 -0.18
CA LYS A 416 -11.96 -17.86 0.43
C LYS A 416 -10.50 -18.07 0.79
N GLY A 417 -9.66 -17.69 -0.16
CA GLY A 417 -8.25 -17.47 0.11
C GLY A 417 -7.48 -16.91 -1.07
N PHE A 418 -6.23 -16.59 -0.81
CA PHE A 418 -5.26 -16.19 -1.81
C PHE A 418 -4.11 -17.19 -1.84
N LEU A 419 -3.57 -17.42 -3.02
CA LEU A 419 -2.42 -18.26 -3.28
C LEU A 419 -1.26 -17.37 -3.68
N ALA A 420 -0.13 -17.51 -2.99
CA ALA A 420 1.14 -16.92 -3.38
C ALA A 420 1.81 -17.81 -4.41
N MET A 421 2.14 -17.25 -5.56
CA MET A 421 2.90 -17.89 -6.61
C MET A 421 4.21 -17.14 -6.79
N VAL A 422 5.34 -17.84 -6.68
CA VAL A 422 6.68 -17.26 -6.79
C VAL A 422 7.44 -17.81 -7.99
N PRO A 423 8.36 -17.02 -8.58
CA PRO A 423 9.27 -17.52 -9.59
C PRO A 423 10.28 -18.51 -8.98
N LYS A 424 10.37 -19.75 -9.50
CA LYS A 424 11.22 -20.79 -8.90
C LYS A 424 12.45 -21.20 -9.71
N PHE A 425 12.36 -21.20 -11.04
CA PHE A 425 13.39 -21.82 -11.89
C PHE A 425 14.29 -20.83 -12.61
N LEU A 426 13.92 -19.55 -12.65
CA LEU A 426 14.56 -18.56 -13.52
C LEU A 426 14.58 -17.19 -12.85
N LYS A 427 15.64 -16.42 -13.11
CA LYS A 427 15.66 -14.99 -12.78
C LYS A 427 14.63 -14.32 -13.69
N CYS A 428 13.41 -14.12 -13.18
CA CYS A 428 12.31 -13.48 -13.90
C CYS A 428 12.53 -11.98 -13.93
N GLN A 429 13.56 -11.58 -14.68
CA GLN A 429 14.04 -10.22 -14.78
C GLN A 429 14.32 -9.84 -16.22
N LYS A 430 13.98 -8.59 -16.58
CA LYS A 430 14.40 -7.96 -17.82
C LYS A 430 15.46 -6.93 -17.50
N GLU A 431 16.63 -7.06 -18.11
CA GLU A 431 17.73 -6.09 -18.02
C GLU A 431 17.77 -5.21 -19.28
N TYR A 432 17.88 -3.90 -19.07
CA TYR A 432 18.03 -2.88 -20.11
C TYR A 432 19.47 -2.38 -20.09
N TYR A 433 20.34 -3.08 -20.80
CA TYR A 433 21.76 -2.75 -20.94
C TYR A 433 22.18 -2.80 -22.41
N PRO A 434 22.99 -1.83 -22.90
CA PRO A 434 23.58 -0.68 -22.19
C PRO A 434 22.64 0.50 -21.99
N THR A 435 21.53 0.56 -22.73
CA THR A 435 20.60 1.69 -22.73
C THR A 435 19.40 1.43 -21.82
N PRO A 436 19.22 2.19 -20.71
CA PRO A 436 18.06 2.06 -19.83
C PRO A 436 16.75 2.40 -20.56
N LEU A 437 15.65 1.81 -20.12
CA LEU A 437 14.31 2.16 -20.59
C LEU A 437 13.91 3.54 -20.01
N SER A 438 13.58 4.48 -20.90
CA SER A 438 13.28 5.87 -20.52
C SER A 438 12.09 5.98 -19.56
N THR A 439 10.97 5.30 -19.84
CA THR A 439 9.79 5.26 -18.97
C THR A 439 8.96 4.00 -19.27
N LEU A 440 8.23 3.52 -18.26
CA LEU A 440 7.23 2.46 -18.43
C LEU A 440 5.86 3.10 -18.66
N GLN A 441 5.25 2.88 -19.82
CA GLN A 441 3.97 3.51 -20.19
C GLN A 441 2.75 2.66 -19.81
N LYS A 442 2.85 1.35 -20.06
CA LYS A 442 1.80 0.37 -19.78
C LYS A 442 2.42 -1.00 -19.54
N MET A 443 1.65 -1.90 -18.94
CA MET A 443 1.95 -3.32 -18.88
C MET A 443 0.70 -4.12 -19.18
N SER A 444 0.77 -4.96 -20.22
CA SER A 444 -0.24 -5.94 -20.58
C SER A 444 0.15 -7.31 -20.04
N ILE A 445 -0.67 -7.82 -19.13
CA ILE A 445 -0.42 -9.01 -18.32
C ILE A 445 -1.33 -10.14 -18.77
N GLU A 446 -0.77 -11.31 -18.99
CA GLU A 446 -1.49 -12.54 -19.27
C GLU A 446 -0.97 -13.69 -18.39
N LEU A 447 -1.87 -14.35 -17.66
CA LEU A 447 -1.56 -15.56 -16.89
C LEU A 447 -2.08 -16.79 -17.63
N ARG A 448 -1.18 -17.71 -17.96
CA ARG A 448 -1.45 -18.87 -18.79
C ARG A 448 -1.16 -20.18 -18.05
N ARG A 449 -1.92 -21.20 -18.42
CA ARG A 449 -1.71 -22.59 -18.05
C ARG A 449 -0.47 -23.14 -18.76
N PRO A 450 0.08 -24.29 -18.33
CA PRO A 450 1.23 -24.92 -18.99
C PRO A 450 1.03 -25.23 -20.48
N ASN A 451 -0.21 -25.42 -20.93
CA ASN A 451 -0.55 -25.66 -22.34
C ASN A 451 -0.65 -24.37 -23.17
N GLY A 452 -0.37 -23.20 -22.59
CA GLY A 452 -0.40 -21.90 -23.26
C GLY A 452 -1.76 -21.19 -23.31
N GLU A 453 -2.83 -21.85 -22.87
CA GLU A 453 -4.17 -21.26 -22.75
C GLU A 453 -4.24 -20.32 -21.54
N LEU A 454 -5.18 -19.38 -21.55
CA LEU A 454 -5.41 -18.49 -20.41
C LEU A 454 -5.89 -19.31 -19.18
N VAL A 455 -5.49 -18.90 -17.98
CA VAL A 455 -5.93 -19.57 -16.73
C VAL A 455 -7.46 -19.65 -16.66
N SER A 456 -8.15 -18.54 -16.93
CA SER A 456 -9.59 -18.54 -17.17
C SER A 456 -9.95 -17.41 -18.14
N ALA A 457 -10.79 -17.74 -19.13
CA ALA A 457 -11.38 -16.77 -20.05
C ALA A 457 -12.71 -16.19 -19.53
N SER A 458 -13.18 -16.63 -18.35
CA SER A 458 -14.42 -16.08 -17.79
C SER A 458 -14.24 -14.58 -17.51
N PRO A 459 -15.18 -13.72 -17.94
CA PRO A 459 -15.21 -12.34 -17.51
C PRO A 459 -15.39 -12.26 -15.99
N ASP A 460 -14.69 -11.33 -15.35
CA ASP A 460 -14.71 -11.09 -13.90
C ASP A 460 -15.61 -9.90 -13.50
N THR A 461 -16.18 -9.23 -14.49
CA THR A 461 -17.19 -8.18 -14.34
C THR A 461 -18.55 -8.69 -14.80
N PHE A 462 -19.62 -8.20 -14.18
CA PHE A 462 -20.99 -8.55 -14.55
C PHE A 462 -21.79 -7.29 -14.81
N ASP A 463 -22.47 -7.24 -15.95
CA ASP A 463 -23.45 -6.19 -16.23
C ASP A 463 -24.67 -6.38 -15.31
N ILE A 464 -25.14 -5.29 -14.71
CA ILE A 464 -26.31 -5.28 -13.83
C ILE A 464 -27.53 -4.92 -14.67
N ALA A 465 -28.52 -5.81 -14.69
CA ALA A 465 -29.79 -5.54 -15.36
C ALA A 465 -30.71 -4.67 -14.48
N GLY A 466 -30.60 -4.80 -13.16
CA GLY A 466 -31.36 -3.98 -12.21
C GLY A 466 -31.15 -4.43 -10.78
N ILE A 467 -31.66 -3.63 -9.85
CA ILE A 467 -31.67 -3.95 -8.41
C ILE A 467 -33.12 -3.85 -7.94
N ILE A 468 -33.57 -4.90 -7.27
CA ILE A 468 -34.92 -5.01 -6.70
C ILE A 468 -34.81 -5.24 -5.20
N ALA A 469 -35.88 -4.94 -4.46
CA ALA A 469 -35.91 -5.08 -3.01
C ALA A 469 -37.28 -5.56 -2.53
N PRO A 470 -37.37 -6.11 -1.31
CA PRO A 470 -38.64 -6.35 -0.63
C PRO A 470 -39.54 -5.12 -0.62
N GLN A 471 -40.83 -5.33 -0.84
CA GLN A 471 -41.87 -4.30 -0.82
C GLN A 471 -43.15 -4.84 -0.18
N THR A 472 -43.96 -3.97 0.42
CA THR A 472 -45.23 -4.37 1.03
C THR A 472 -46.33 -4.64 -0.02
N GLY A 473 -46.24 -4.00 -1.18
CA GLY A 473 -47.21 -4.11 -2.28
C GLY A 473 -46.78 -5.06 -3.40
N THR A 474 -47.49 -4.98 -4.52
CA THR A 474 -47.24 -5.76 -5.73
C THR A 474 -46.84 -4.88 -6.92
N THR A 475 -46.16 -3.76 -6.67
CA THR A 475 -45.76 -2.84 -7.74
C THR A 475 -44.70 -3.51 -8.60
N THR A 476 -44.95 -3.60 -9.90
CA THR A 476 -44.06 -4.21 -10.88
C THR A 476 -43.70 -3.23 -11.98
N GLY A 477 -42.46 -3.32 -12.45
CA GLY A 477 -42.03 -2.70 -13.71
C GLY A 477 -42.40 -3.56 -14.92
N THR A 478 -42.09 -3.06 -16.11
CA THR A 478 -42.41 -3.74 -17.39
C THR A 478 -41.26 -4.59 -17.92
N THR A 479 -40.04 -4.44 -17.38
CA THR A 479 -38.82 -5.14 -17.79
C THR A 479 -38.25 -5.98 -16.66
N PHE A 480 -37.67 -7.13 -16.98
CA PHE A 480 -36.92 -7.93 -16.02
C PHE A 480 -35.61 -7.20 -15.65
N PRO A 481 -35.19 -7.15 -14.37
CA PRO A 481 -35.74 -7.83 -13.19
C PRO A 481 -36.91 -7.11 -12.49
N PHE A 482 -37.23 -5.88 -12.85
CA PHE A 482 -38.25 -5.05 -12.18
C PHE A 482 -39.68 -5.58 -12.28
N SER A 483 -39.94 -6.47 -13.23
CA SER A 483 -41.20 -7.22 -13.36
C SER A 483 -41.40 -8.26 -12.26
N LEU A 484 -40.39 -8.54 -11.43
CA LEU A 484 -40.42 -9.51 -10.34
C LEU A 484 -40.67 -8.80 -9.00
N PRO A 485 -41.90 -8.82 -8.44
CA PRO A 485 -42.17 -8.20 -7.15
C PRO A 485 -41.72 -9.15 -6.03
N ILE A 486 -40.80 -8.70 -5.17
CA ILE A 486 -40.49 -9.37 -3.91
C ILE A 486 -41.47 -8.86 -2.85
N GLN A 487 -42.63 -9.51 -2.75
CA GLN A 487 -43.67 -9.11 -1.81
C GLN A 487 -43.34 -9.62 -0.40
N PHE A 488 -43.22 -8.71 0.55
CA PHE A 488 -42.91 -9.02 1.94
C PHE A 488 -43.93 -9.98 2.55
N GLY A 489 -43.44 -11.00 3.25
CA GLY A 489 -44.26 -12.05 3.88
C GLY A 489 -44.92 -13.05 2.92
N THR A 490 -44.80 -12.86 1.60
CA THR A 490 -45.43 -13.73 0.59
C THR A 490 -44.39 -14.43 -0.29
N THR A 491 -43.41 -13.70 -0.81
CA THR A 491 -42.34 -14.30 -1.63
C THR A 491 -41.40 -15.11 -0.74
N ALA A 492 -41.35 -16.42 -0.95
CA ALA A 492 -40.58 -17.38 -0.14
C ALA A 492 -39.07 -17.29 -0.43
N THR A 493 -38.42 -16.26 0.11
CA THR A 493 -36.95 -16.10 0.09
C THR A 493 -36.43 -15.69 1.47
N GLN A 494 -35.26 -16.19 1.85
CA GLN A 494 -34.61 -15.99 3.13
C GLN A 494 -34.35 -14.51 3.44
N TYR A 495 -34.04 -13.72 2.40
CA TYR A 495 -33.67 -12.31 2.53
C TYR A 495 -34.83 -11.34 2.27
N ASN A 496 -36.07 -11.84 2.14
CA ASN A 496 -37.28 -11.03 2.05
C ASN A 496 -37.69 -10.48 3.43
N VAL A 497 -36.93 -9.49 3.90
CA VAL A 497 -37.08 -8.92 5.23
C VAL A 497 -37.27 -7.40 5.13
N MET A 498 -38.28 -6.89 5.82
CA MET A 498 -38.50 -5.46 6.06
C MET A 498 -38.26 -5.14 7.54
N VAL A 499 -37.58 -4.04 7.82
CA VAL A 499 -37.25 -3.61 9.20
C VAL A 499 -37.63 -2.14 9.39
N PRO A 500 -38.52 -1.82 10.36
CA PRO A 500 -39.39 -2.76 11.09
C PRO A 500 -40.37 -3.51 10.17
N ALA A 501 -40.94 -4.64 10.62
CA ALA A 501 -41.82 -5.46 9.79
C ALA A 501 -43.08 -4.73 9.28
N VAL A 502 -43.49 -3.63 9.94
CA VAL A 502 -44.61 -2.77 9.54
C VAL A 502 -44.06 -1.41 9.17
N ASN A 503 -44.38 -0.91 7.97
CA ASN A 503 -43.89 0.37 7.43
C ASN A 503 -42.36 0.51 7.40
N GLY A 504 -41.62 -0.61 7.39
CA GLY A 504 -40.16 -0.56 7.40
C GLY A 504 -39.53 -0.48 6.03
N ASP A 505 -38.20 -0.48 6.08
CA ASP A 505 -37.33 -0.43 4.92
C ASP A 505 -36.85 -1.85 4.56
N PRO A 506 -36.53 -2.10 3.27
CA PRO A 506 -35.92 -3.36 2.88
C PRO A 506 -34.57 -3.53 3.59
N ALA A 507 -34.39 -4.64 4.30
CA ALA A 507 -33.13 -4.96 4.97
C ALA A 507 -32.05 -5.45 3.99
N ASN A 508 -32.46 -5.94 2.81
CA ASN A 508 -31.58 -6.51 1.80
C ASN A 508 -32.03 -6.09 0.40
N PHE A 509 -31.06 -6.03 -0.52
CA PHE A 509 -31.29 -5.75 -1.94
C PHE A 509 -30.81 -6.91 -2.79
N TYR A 510 -31.54 -7.19 -3.87
CA TYR A 510 -31.25 -8.23 -4.84
C TYR A 510 -30.76 -7.58 -6.14
N ILE A 511 -29.50 -7.80 -6.46
CA ILE A 511 -28.86 -7.31 -7.68
C ILE A 511 -28.99 -8.40 -8.74
N ASN A 512 -29.67 -8.10 -9.84
CA ASN A 512 -29.72 -9.01 -10.98
C ASN A 512 -28.56 -8.75 -11.93
N THR A 513 -27.82 -9.81 -12.26
CA THR A 513 -26.82 -9.78 -13.32
C THR A 513 -27.45 -10.23 -14.64
N SER A 514 -27.07 -9.58 -15.75
CA SER A 514 -27.58 -9.91 -17.09
C SER A 514 -27.23 -11.33 -17.53
N ARG A 515 -26.17 -11.90 -16.96
CA ARG A 515 -25.74 -13.29 -17.15
C ARG A 515 -25.69 -14.03 -15.82
N TYR A 516 -25.79 -15.34 -15.88
CA TYR A 516 -25.53 -16.19 -14.72
C TYR A 516 -24.03 -16.20 -14.39
N PHE A 517 -23.72 -16.26 -13.10
CA PHE A 517 -22.38 -16.41 -12.55
C PHE A 517 -22.30 -17.71 -11.74
N SER A 518 -21.10 -18.26 -11.62
CA SER A 518 -20.85 -19.48 -10.85
C SER A 518 -20.68 -19.20 -9.37
N LYS A 519 -20.90 -20.23 -8.54
CA LYS A 519 -20.63 -20.18 -7.10
C LYS A 519 -19.18 -19.85 -6.72
N PHE A 520 -18.24 -20.04 -7.64
CA PHE A 520 -16.81 -19.74 -7.41
C PHE A 520 -16.44 -18.29 -7.76
N GLU A 521 -17.15 -17.68 -8.71
CA GLU A 521 -16.91 -16.29 -9.12
C GLU A 521 -17.35 -15.28 -8.07
N ILE A 522 -18.47 -15.56 -7.38
CA ILE A 522 -18.99 -14.73 -6.29
C ILE A 522 -19.52 -15.64 -5.18
N SER A 523 -18.99 -15.47 -3.97
CA SER A 523 -19.36 -16.22 -2.78
C SER A 523 -19.84 -15.31 -1.65
N THR A 524 -20.61 -15.87 -0.71
CA THR A 524 -21.05 -15.16 0.50
C THR A 524 -19.85 -14.60 1.27
N GLY A 525 -19.92 -13.32 1.60
CA GLY A 525 -18.91 -12.53 2.29
C GLY A 525 -17.78 -11.99 1.41
N ASP A 526 -17.87 -12.16 0.09
CA ASP A 526 -17.04 -11.41 -0.85
C ASP A 526 -17.46 -9.94 -0.89
N ARG A 527 -16.52 -9.07 -1.20
CA ARG A 527 -16.74 -7.63 -1.38
C ARG A 527 -16.83 -7.32 -2.86
N ILE A 528 -17.96 -6.77 -3.27
CA ILE A 528 -18.23 -6.34 -4.64
C ILE A 528 -18.22 -4.82 -4.74
N GLN A 529 -17.80 -4.29 -5.87
CA GLN A 529 -17.91 -2.87 -6.18
C GLN A 529 -18.84 -2.70 -7.37
N ILE A 530 -19.74 -1.72 -7.29
CA ILE A 530 -20.69 -1.39 -8.35
C ILE A 530 -20.34 0.00 -8.88
N SER A 531 -20.40 0.18 -10.20
CA SER A 531 -20.15 1.46 -10.86
C SER A 531 -21.12 1.67 -12.01
N GLY A 532 -21.47 2.94 -12.24
CA GLY A 532 -22.37 3.37 -13.31
C GLY A 532 -23.86 3.27 -12.97
N TYR A 533 -24.26 2.89 -11.75
CA TYR A 533 -25.68 2.74 -11.40
C TYR A 533 -26.36 4.11 -11.27
N THR A 534 -27.07 4.54 -12.30
CA THR A 534 -27.79 5.83 -12.30
C THR A 534 -29.08 5.74 -13.11
N TYR A 535 -30.04 6.60 -12.79
CA TYR A 535 -31.27 6.76 -13.57
C TYR A 535 -31.18 7.92 -14.54
N ALA A 536 -32.11 7.97 -15.49
CA ALA A 536 -32.28 9.09 -16.42
C ALA A 536 -32.56 10.39 -15.65
N PRO A 537 -32.11 11.56 -16.17
CA PRO A 537 -32.31 12.85 -15.50
C PRO A 537 -33.78 13.13 -15.14
N GLU A 538 -34.73 12.68 -15.96
CA GLU A 538 -36.16 12.84 -15.75
C GLU A 538 -36.61 12.12 -14.48
N ALA A 539 -36.12 10.90 -14.24
CA ALA A 539 -36.42 10.14 -13.04
C ALA A 539 -35.72 10.70 -11.78
N LEU A 540 -34.50 11.24 -11.93
CA LEU A 540 -33.77 11.85 -10.81
C LEU A 540 -34.33 13.22 -10.39
N ASN A 541 -35.04 13.89 -11.29
CA ASN A 541 -35.71 15.17 -11.05
C ASN A 541 -37.20 15.04 -10.71
N ASP A 542 -37.72 13.81 -10.56
CA ASP A 542 -39.08 13.57 -10.10
C ASP A 542 -39.31 14.20 -8.71
N GLU A 543 -40.42 14.92 -8.55
CA GLU A 543 -40.72 15.69 -7.33
C GLU A 543 -40.92 14.79 -6.10
N THR A 544 -41.40 13.56 -6.30
CA THR A 544 -41.78 12.65 -5.20
C THR A 544 -40.66 11.68 -4.86
N HIS A 545 -39.98 11.13 -5.87
CA HIS A 545 -39.04 10.01 -5.72
C HIS A 545 -37.60 10.34 -6.16
N GLY A 546 -37.37 11.46 -6.84
CA GLY A 546 -36.05 11.80 -7.39
C GLY A 546 -34.96 12.01 -6.32
N GLY A 547 -35.33 12.53 -5.14
CA GLY A 547 -34.42 12.61 -3.99
C GLY A 547 -33.96 11.24 -3.47
N THR A 548 -34.92 10.32 -3.29
CA THR A 548 -34.68 8.93 -2.87
C THR A 548 -33.80 8.17 -3.86
N LEU A 549 -34.09 8.29 -5.17
CA LEU A 549 -33.31 7.64 -6.22
C LEU A 549 -31.86 8.14 -6.24
N ARG A 550 -31.63 9.45 -6.08
CA ARG A 550 -30.27 10.02 -5.98
C ARG A 550 -29.51 9.50 -4.76
N ALA A 551 -30.16 9.46 -3.59
CA ALA A 551 -29.53 8.93 -2.39
C ALA A 551 -29.14 7.45 -2.55
N PHE A 552 -30.01 6.64 -3.16
CA PHE A 552 -29.74 5.25 -3.46
C PHE A 552 -28.60 5.09 -4.48
N CYS A 553 -28.58 5.86 -5.56
CA CYS A 553 -27.49 5.89 -6.54
C CYS A 553 -26.14 6.23 -5.89
N ASN A 554 -26.09 7.20 -4.99
CA ASN A 554 -24.85 7.56 -4.29
C ASN A 554 -24.36 6.41 -3.39
N TRP A 555 -25.27 5.77 -2.66
CA TRP A 555 -24.93 4.65 -1.78
C TRP A 555 -24.46 3.43 -2.56
N ILE A 556 -25.17 3.04 -3.62
CA ILE A 556 -24.84 1.82 -4.35
C ILE A 556 -23.51 1.94 -5.11
N ASN A 557 -23.14 3.13 -5.59
CA ASN A 557 -21.86 3.39 -6.29
C ASN A 557 -20.70 3.74 -5.35
N ARG A 558 -20.84 3.56 -4.02
CA ARG A 558 -19.76 3.90 -3.08
C ARG A 558 -18.48 3.12 -3.38
N VAL A 559 -17.35 3.78 -3.24
CA VAL A 559 -16.00 3.18 -3.45
C VAL A 559 -15.70 2.08 -2.45
N GLU A 560 -16.33 2.12 -1.28
CA GLU A 560 -16.26 1.04 -0.29
C GLU A 560 -16.87 -0.26 -0.82
N GLY A 561 -17.73 -0.25 -1.83
CA GLY A 561 -18.43 -1.45 -2.29
C GLY A 561 -19.39 -2.04 -1.24
N HIS A 562 -19.76 -3.30 -1.43
CA HIS A 562 -20.79 -3.99 -0.65
C HIS A 562 -20.37 -5.43 -0.37
N THR A 563 -20.83 -5.98 0.75
CA THR A 563 -20.59 -7.38 1.10
C THR A 563 -21.74 -8.25 0.61
N VAL A 564 -21.43 -9.36 -0.01
CA VAL A 564 -22.43 -10.35 -0.46
C VAL A 564 -22.93 -11.15 0.74
N LEU A 565 -24.23 -11.19 0.99
CA LEU A 565 -24.84 -12.06 2.01
C LEU A 565 -25.19 -13.43 1.46
N GLY A 566 -25.68 -13.46 0.23
CA GLY A 566 -26.16 -14.67 -0.40
C GLY A 566 -26.28 -14.51 -1.90
N SER A 567 -26.67 -15.61 -2.54
CA SER A 567 -27.01 -15.65 -3.96
C SER A 567 -28.40 -16.22 -4.12
N ALA A 568 -29.04 -15.89 -5.23
CA ALA A 568 -30.33 -16.41 -5.61
C ALA A 568 -30.36 -16.62 -7.14
N TYR A 569 -31.30 -17.43 -7.60
CA TYR A 569 -31.53 -17.63 -9.02
C TYR A 569 -33.00 -17.52 -9.37
N SER A 570 -33.28 -17.17 -10.61
CA SER A 570 -34.63 -16.99 -11.11
C SER A 570 -34.94 -18.06 -12.17
N PRO A 571 -35.70 -19.12 -11.82
CA PRO A 571 -36.04 -20.18 -12.78
C PRO A 571 -37.02 -19.70 -13.85
N THR A 572 -37.82 -18.68 -13.54
CA THR A 572 -38.71 -17.98 -14.48
C THR A 572 -38.63 -16.49 -14.21
N THR A 573 -38.94 -15.64 -15.20
CA THR A 573 -38.93 -14.17 -15.05
C THR A 573 -39.87 -13.61 -13.97
N SER A 574 -40.72 -14.46 -13.37
CA SER A 574 -41.68 -14.14 -12.33
C SER A 574 -41.38 -14.78 -10.97
N SER A 575 -40.32 -15.59 -10.85
CA SER A 575 -39.99 -16.28 -9.61
C SER A 575 -38.50 -16.21 -9.29
N ILE A 576 -38.21 -16.23 -8.00
CA ILE A 576 -36.85 -16.21 -7.44
C ILE A 576 -36.76 -17.27 -6.35
N LYS A 577 -35.62 -17.95 -6.28
CA LYS A 577 -35.28 -18.96 -5.27
C LYS A 577 -33.89 -18.64 -4.72
N ASP A 578 -33.71 -18.82 -3.42
CA ASP A 578 -32.39 -18.63 -2.81
C ASP A 578 -31.42 -19.73 -3.24
N GLY A 579 -30.13 -19.42 -3.20
CA GLY A 579 -29.04 -20.31 -3.54
C GLY A 579 -28.69 -20.33 -5.02
N PHE A 580 -27.92 -21.35 -5.39
CA PHE A 580 -27.57 -21.65 -6.77
C PHE A 580 -28.55 -22.69 -7.33
N ASN A 581 -28.71 -22.72 -8.65
CA ASN A 581 -29.45 -23.80 -9.30
C ASN A 581 -28.68 -25.14 -9.20
N ASP A 582 -29.29 -26.22 -9.69
CA ASP A 582 -28.73 -27.58 -9.60
C ASP A 582 -27.36 -27.75 -10.26
N VAL A 583 -26.92 -26.81 -11.09
CA VAL A 583 -25.61 -26.83 -11.77
C VAL A 583 -24.64 -25.77 -11.24
N GLY A 584 -24.93 -25.15 -10.09
CA GLY A 584 -24.02 -24.24 -9.39
C GLY A 584 -23.97 -22.80 -9.93
N TYR A 585 -25.01 -22.37 -10.65
CA TYR A 585 -25.12 -21.00 -11.17
C TYR A 585 -26.24 -20.19 -10.51
N ALA A 586 -26.02 -18.89 -10.39
CA ALA A 586 -26.98 -17.90 -9.88
C ALA A 586 -26.97 -16.66 -10.76
N ASN A 587 -28.01 -15.84 -10.71
CA ASN A 587 -28.10 -14.56 -11.42
C ASN A 587 -28.57 -13.41 -10.53
N PHE A 588 -28.78 -13.67 -9.24
CA PHE A 588 -29.04 -12.66 -8.24
C PHE A 588 -28.01 -12.73 -7.13
N LEU A 589 -27.55 -11.56 -6.72
CA LEU A 589 -26.70 -11.36 -5.55
C LEU A 589 -27.52 -10.62 -4.49
N VAL A 590 -27.36 -11.00 -3.23
CA VAL A 590 -28.01 -10.32 -2.12
C VAL A 590 -26.98 -9.50 -1.36
N ILE A 591 -27.25 -8.20 -1.20
CA ILE A 591 -26.45 -7.28 -0.39
C ILE A 591 -27.28 -6.73 0.78
N PRO A 592 -26.66 -6.40 1.92
CA PRO A 592 -27.37 -5.75 3.02
C PRO A 592 -27.71 -4.31 2.66
N ALA A 593 -28.77 -3.79 3.28
CA ALA A 593 -29.03 -2.37 3.32
C ALA A 593 -28.02 -1.62 4.21
N LEU A 594 -27.99 -0.30 4.09
CA LEU A 594 -27.27 0.56 5.02
C LEU A 594 -27.98 0.52 6.38
N TYR A 595 -27.24 0.28 7.46
CA TYR A 595 -27.74 0.42 8.82
C TYR A 595 -27.42 1.80 9.37
N GLN A 596 -28.22 2.26 10.33
CA GLN A 596 -27.93 3.47 11.10
C GLN A 596 -26.63 3.33 11.90
N ASP A 597 -26.11 4.45 12.39
CA ASP A 597 -24.81 4.50 13.10
C ASP A 597 -24.73 3.43 14.20
N PRO A 598 -23.80 2.45 14.09
CA PRO A 598 -23.67 1.38 15.06
C PRO A 598 -23.26 1.88 16.45
N SER A 599 -22.70 3.09 16.59
CA SER A 599 -22.33 3.68 17.88
C SER A 599 -23.53 3.90 18.81
N THR A 600 -24.72 4.04 18.22
CA THR A 600 -25.99 4.22 18.93
C THR A 600 -26.64 2.91 19.36
N GLY A 601 -26.14 1.77 18.88
CA GLY A 601 -26.77 0.46 19.06
C GLY A 601 -28.06 0.26 18.26
N SER A 602 -28.37 1.17 17.31
CA SER A 602 -29.54 1.04 16.45
C SER A 602 -29.45 -0.20 15.56
N THR A 603 -30.56 -0.93 15.46
CA THR A 603 -30.73 -2.09 14.56
C THR A 603 -31.56 -1.75 13.33
N LEU A 604 -31.91 -0.47 13.14
CA LEU A 604 -32.74 -0.01 12.04
C LEU A 604 -31.90 0.29 10.79
N PRO A 605 -32.43 -0.01 9.59
CA PRO A 605 -31.87 0.48 8.35
C PRO A 605 -31.88 2.01 8.29
N SER A 606 -30.93 2.58 7.58
CA SER A 606 -30.99 3.95 7.09
C SER A 606 -31.95 3.99 5.91
N SER A 607 -33.15 4.53 6.13
CA SER A 607 -34.17 4.65 5.09
C SER A 607 -33.69 5.54 3.94
N PHE A 608 -33.99 5.12 2.70
CA PHE A 608 -33.89 5.99 1.52
C PHE A 608 -35.23 6.66 1.19
N GLY A 609 -36.33 6.22 1.82
CA GLY A 609 -37.69 6.63 1.51
C GLY A 609 -38.68 5.47 1.67
N ALA A 610 -39.96 5.80 1.85
CA ALA A 610 -41.02 4.81 2.07
C ALA A 610 -41.17 3.85 0.87
N ASN A 611 -41.26 2.55 1.15
CA ASN A 611 -41.49 1.48 0.17
C ASN A 611 -40.53 1.53 -1.04
N LEU A 612 -39.24 1.73 -0.78
CA LEU A 612 -38.20 1.82 -1.81
C LEU A 612 -38.24 0.69 -2.85
N GLY A 613 -38.56 -0.55 -2.46
CA GLY A 613 -38.68 -1.67 -3.41
C GLY A 613 -39.70 -1.42 -4.53
N ALA A 614 -40.85 -0.81 -4.20
CA ALA A 614 -41.84 -0.40 -5.18
C ALA A 614 -41.32 0.73 -6.09
N THR A 615 -40.59 1.70 -5.52
CA THR A 615 -39.97 2.80 -6.28
C THR A 615 -38.92 2.27 -7.27
N LEU A 616 -38.04 1.36 -6.86
CA LEU A 616 -37.04 0.75 -7.75
C LEU A 616 -37.71 0.01 -8.91
N ASN A 617 -38.80 -0.71 -8.65
CA ASN A 617 -39.54 -1.41 -9.69
C ASN A 617 -40.24 -0.46 -10.67
N ALA A 618 -40.87 0.61 -10.16
CA ALA A 618 -41.57 1.59 -11.00
C ALA A 618 -40.62 2.36 -11.94
N PHE A 619 -39.46 2.78 -11.42
CA PHE A 619 -38.48 3.57 -12.17
C PHE A 619 -37.43 2.71 -12.91
N GLY A 620 -37.48 1.39 -12.81
CA GLY A 620 -36.49 0.48 -13.38
C GLY A 620 -36.25 0.65 -14.88
N VAL A 621 -37.28 1.02 -15.64
CA VAL A 621 -37.18 1.33 -17.09
C VAL A 621 -36.32 2.56 -17.39
N SER A 622 -36.08 3.42 -16.40
CA SER A 622 -35.27 4.63 -16.53
C SER A 622 -33.81 4.40 -16.13
N LEU A 623 -33.41 3.18 -15.75
CA LEU A 623 -32.03 2.86 -15.41
C LEU A 623 -31.12 3.03 -16.62
N GLN A 624 -30.02 3.76 -16.46
CA GLN A 624 -29.03 4.02 -17.50
C GLN A 624 -27.96 2.92 -17.50
N SER A 625 -27.40 2.65 -18.68
CA SER A 625 -26.32 1.68 -18.92
C SER A 625 -25.10 2.42 -19.49
N PRO A 626 -23.83 2.00 -19.23
CA PRO A 626 -23.41 0.75 -18.57
C PRO A 626 -23.46 0.81 -17.05
N VAL A 627 -24.00 -0.24 -16.45
CA VAL A 627 -23.88 -0.53 -15.01
C VAL A 627 -23.17 -1.85 -14.84
N ARG A 628 -22.09 -1.87 -14.05
CA ARG A 628 -21.32 -3.08 -13.83
C ARG A 628 -20.99 -3.29 -12.36
N LEU A 629 -20.81 -4.56 -12.01
CA LEU A 629 -20.19 -4.97 -10.77
C LEU A 629 -18.90 -5.74 -11.03
N MET A 630 -17.99 -5.66 -10.07
CA MET A 630 -16.76 -6.45 -9.98
C MET A 630 -16.61 -7.03 -8.58
N ASN A 631 -16.15 -8.28 -8.49
CA ASN A 631 -15.74 -8.87 -7.21
C ASN A 631 -14.28 -8.51 -6.89
N MET A 632 -14.07 -7.78 -5.80
CA MET A 632 -12.75 -7.29 -5.38
C MET A 632 -11.91 -8.37 -4.70
N ASN A 633 -12.55 -9.36 -4.06
CA ASN A 633 -11.86 -10.46 -3.38
C ASN A 633 -11.24 -11.47 -4.35
N LYS A 634 -11.56 -11.36 -5.64
CA LYS A 634 -11.07 -12.28 -6.67
C LYS A 634 -10.11 -11.62 -7.66
N GLN A 635 -9.61 -10.44 -7.32
CA GLN A 635 -8.65 -9.72 -8.14
C GLN A 635 -7.23 -10.20 -7.85
N ILE A 636 -6.37 -10.11 -8.86
CA ILE A 636 -4.99 -10.55 -8.81
C ILE A 636 -4.10 -9.39 -8.40
N SER A 637 -3.05 -9.68 -7.65
CA SER A 637 -1.99 -8.73 -7.34
C SER A 637 -0.64 -9.24 -7.83
N LEU A 638 0.09 -8.41 -8.55
CA LEU A 638 1.47 -8.69 -8.97
C LEU A 638 2.43 -7.70 -8.31
N VAL A 639 3.57 -8.21 -7.86
CA VAL A 639 4.62 -7.39 -7.24
C VAL A 639 5.86 -7.46 -8.11
N PHE A 640 6.22 -6.31 -8.65
CA PHE A 640 7.46 -6.11 -9.42
C PHE A 640 8.44 -5.26 -8.62
N ARG A 641 9.72 -5.50 -8.84
CA ARG A 641 10.80 -4.60 -8.42
C ARG A 641 11.33 -3.89 -9.66
N ILE A 642 11.27 -2.57 -9.66
CA ILE A 642 11.78 -1.71 -10.72
C ILE A 642 13.05 -1.04 -10.21
N ILE A 643 14.14 -1.26 -10.93
CA ILE A 643 15.44 -0.71 -10.59
C ILE A 643 15.72 0.41 -11.57
N THR A 644 15.88 1.62 -11.05
CA THR A 644 16.13 2.84 -11.82
C THR A 644 17.55 3.32 -11.59
N ARG A 645 18.13 3.92 -12.62
CA ARG A 645 19.46 4.52 -12.56
C ARG A 645 19.34 6.03 -12.42
N GLU A 646 19.82 6.55 -11.31
CA GLU A 646 19.88 7.98 -11.03
C GLU A 646 21.33 8.46 -10.97
N MET A 647 21.57 9.73 -11.30
CA MET A 647 22.90 10.31 -11.14
C MET A 647 23.23 10.39 -9.66
N ASP A 648 24.37 9.81 -9.30
CA ASP A 648 24.93 9.93 -7.96
C ASP A 648 25.52 11.34 -7.83
N SER A 649 24.84 12.19 -7.05
CA SER A 649 25.24 13.59 -6.88
C SER A 649 26.42 13.78 -5.93
N LEU A 650 26.93 12.70 -5.34
CA LEU A 650 28.11 12.75 -4.48
C LEU A 650 29.38 12.80 -5.35
N PRO A 651 30.19 13.86 -5.24
CA PRO A 651 31.48 13.91 -5.91
C PRO A 651 32.39 12.83 -5.30
N GLN A 652 32.68 11.77 -6.05
CA GLN A 652 33.69 10.80 -5.62
C GLN A 652 35.08 11.45 -5.69
N LEU A 653 35.68 11.70 -4.53
CA LEU A 653 37.10 12.04 -4.42
C LEU A 653 37.93 10.79 -4.74
N ARG A 654 39.00 10.94 -5.52
CA ARG A 654 39.94 9.83 -5.78
C ARG A 654 40.51 9.31 -4.45
N PRO A 655 40.73 7.99 -4.29
CA PRO A 655 41.49 7.43 -3.16
C PRO A 655 42.89 8.05 -3.05
N GLU A 656 43.46 8.47 -4.19
CA GLU A 656 44.75 9.15 -4.31
C GLU A 656 44.79 10.54 -3.64
N ASN A 657 43.63 11.19 -3.41
CA ASN A 657 43.52 12.50 -2.77
C ASN A 657 43.47 12.42 -1.23
N ASN A 658 43.54 11.21 -0.66
CA ASN A 658 43.75 11.02 0.77
C ASN A 658 45.25 10.92 1.05
N TYR A 659 45.94 12.06 1.04
CA TYR A 659 47.23 12.24 1.69
C TYR A 659 47.27 13.55 2.45
#